data_AF-Q137V7-F1
#
_entry.id   AF-Q137V7-F1
#
_cell.length_a   1.000
_cell.length_b   1.000
_cell.length_c   1.000
_cell.angle_alpha   90.00
_cell.angle_beta   90.00
_cell.angle_gamma   90.00
#
_symmetry.space_group_name_H-M   'P 1'
#
loop_
_entity.id
_entity.type
_entity.pdbx_description
1 polymer ?
#
loop_
_entity_poly.entity_id
_entity_poly.type
_entity_poly.pdbx_seq_one_letter_code
_entity_poly.pdbx_strand_id
1 'polypeptide(L)'
;MHAAAGDVDLTNCDREPIHIPGCIQPHGLLIAFNDELKVVAVSSNIGNFVDLEPGELLGQSLDKALDSDSHMRLRKAMREPVDASGSPIAIRLHGHDAEFTGLWHRHGGLAFLELEVPLHEAAESHAFFCRTSGAIKRLQAAQTLQGACAAAACEVREITEFDRVKIYRFASDYSGEVIAEDRAEGVESFLGLRFPPSDIPVQARRLYTINPIRIIPDIDYIPVPIVPGTDPSTGQAIDLTFSVLRSVSPVHLEYMRNIGMRGTMSVSILRGDRLWGLIACHNRQPRYVGHDARQACEMVAQVLAWQVGVMEEQAATRQTLKGKAIQRSLISDIEQLHDHRAGLIRNSEALLDMMGASGLCLFGREGITAIGSTPPESAIEKVASLVGRNDSTELFETDQLSTLFPEAKAFADVASGVLAVPLSRTTPRRVMLWFRPEVAQTVHWAGNPDKSVTTEAGRLRPRTSFAAWTEETSGRALPWQPHEIAAAVEIRDLVIDVILRNTEKLERVNTKLARSNEELEAFANVASHDIKEPLRHIEAFAGLLGESIREMGDERLGLMVSGIEKSSQRLRILINDLAEFSQLGRRSKPLTQTSLLEVAQEVVTDLHQRIDEASAIVEIGDLPVARCDRNQMRQVLQNLVSNALKYRRPGRPCRIRVFAESRTEPRPRGEVGDSTISTRVCVSDNGIGFDPKYAEQIFEPFQRLHGPDEYEGSGIGLAICRKIVQRHGGRVGVDTIPGSGSTFWFTLPIAADPSAEPNRGS
;
A
#
# COMPACT_ATOMS: atom_id res chain seq x y z
N MET A 1 -3.56 48.88 -34.07
CA MET A 1 -3.32 47.62 -34.80
C MET A 1 -4.12 46.55 -34.06
N HIS A 2 -5.24 46.09 -34.64
CA HIS A 2 -6.17 45.16 -34.00
C HIS A 2 -5.50 43.81 -33.79
N ALA A 3 -5.28 43.43 -32.53
CA ALA A 3 -4.85 42.08 -32.16
C ALA A 3 -6.04 41.12 -32.34
N ALA A 4 -5.79 40.02 -33.04
CA ALA A 4 -6.75 38.95 -33.30
C ALA A 4 -7.24 38.34 -31.98
N ALA A 5 -8.55 38.12 -31.90
CA ALA A 5 -9.21 37.39 -30.83
C ALA A 5 -8.79 35.92 -30.87
N GLY A 6 -7.80 35.54 -30.06
CA GLY A 6 -7.54 34.15 -29.71
C GLY A 6 -8.52 33.70 -28.63
N ASP A 7 -8.91 32.42 -28.67
CA ASP A 7 -9.72 31.78 -27.63
C ASP A 7 -9.13 32.04 -26.24
N VAL A 8 -9.98 32.51 -25.32
CA VAL A 8 -9.61 33.00 -23.98
C VAL A 8 -9.93 31.93 -22.94
N ASP A 9 -8.90 31.38 -22.30
CA ASP A 9 -8.95 30.31 -21.28
C ASP A 9 -8.67 30.85 -19.85
N LEU A 10 -8.86 30.05 -18.80
CA LEU A 10 -8.57 30.32 -17.38
C LEU A 10 -7.17 30.91 -17.14
N THR A 11 -6.22 30.61 -18.02
CA THR A 11 -4.85 31.16 -18.04
C THR A 11 -4.76 32.68 -18.27
N ASN A 12 -5.82 33.34 -18.77
CA ASN A 12 -5.85 34.79 -18.95
C ASN A 12 -6.19 35.55 -17.66
N CYS A 13 -6.96 34.96 -16.73
CA CYS A 13 -7.18 35.55 -15.40
C CYS A 13 -5.85 35.76 -14.66
N ASP A 14 -4.89 34.85 -14.84
CA ASP A 14 -3.58 34.90 -14.17
C ASP A 14 -2.66 36.01 -14.72
N ARG A 15 -3.03 36.68 -15.82
CA ARG A 15 -2.19 37.69 -16.50
C ARG A 15 -2.54 39.14 -16.19
N GLU A 16 -3.66 39.42 -15.50
CA GLU A 16 -4.00 40.79 -15.11
C GLU A 16 -2.98 41.31 -14.08
N PRO A 17 -2.23 42.39 -14.37
CA PRO A 17 -1.16 42.87 -13.49
C PRO A 17 -1.74 43.72 -12.36
N ILE A 18 -2.39 43.06 -11.40
CA ILE A 18 -3.12 43.71 -10.29
C ILE A 18 -2.25 44.56 -9.35
N HIS A 19 -0.93 44.45 -9.42
CA HIS A 19 0.03 45.22 -8.61
C HIS A 19 0.32 46.61 -9.20
N ILE A 20 0.03 46.84 -10.48
CA ILE A 20 0.26 48.12 -11.19
C ILE A 20 -1.03 48.69 -11.80
N PRO A 21 -2.12 48.89 -11.03
CA PRO A 21 -3.38 49.38 -11.58
C PRO A 21 -3.36 50.86 -12.01
N GLY A 22 -2.32 51.61 -11.65
CA GLY A 22 -2.20 53.05 -11.94
C GLY A 22 -3.21 53.93 -11.20
N CYS A 23 -3.94 53.38 -10.23
CA CYS A 23 -4.97 54.08 -9.47
C CYS A 23 -5.08 53.54 -8.04
N ILE A 24 -5.66 54.37 -7.17
CA ILE A 24 -5.97 54.05 -5.77
C ILE A 24 -7.49 54.12 -5.52
N GLN A 25 -7.92 53.64 -4.36
CA GLN A 25 -9.25 53.85 -3.81
C GLN A 25 -9.35 55.27 -3.23
N PRO A 26 -10.51 55.95 -3.35
CA PRO A 26 -10.65 57.38 -3.07
C PRO A 26 -10.70 57.76 -1.58
N HIS A 27 -10.71 56.78 -0.67
CA HIS A 27 -10.85 57.03 0.78
C HIS A 27 -9.53 57.47 1.45
N GLY A 28 -8.46 57.60 0.67
CA GLY A 28 -7.17 58.09 1.13
C GLY A 28 -6.40 58.78 0.02
N LEU A 29 -5.16 59.14 0.33
CA LEU A 29 -4.20 59.76 -0.58
C LEU A 29 -2.94 58.92 -0.69
N LEU A 30 -2.29 58.96 -1.84
CA LEU A 30 -0.99 58.31 -2.04
C LEU A 30 0.00 59.31 -2.64
N ILE A 31 1.18 59.40 -2.02
CA ILE A 31 2.31 60.19 -2.50
C ILE A 31 3.52 59.26 -2.62
N ALA A 32 4.07 59.12 -3.82
CA ALA A 32 5.33 58.42 -4.07
C ALA A 32 6.46 59.45 -4.21
N PHE A 33 7.59 59.21 -3.57
CA PHE A 33 8.73 60.12 -3.53
C PHE A 33 10.06 59.35 -3.48
N ASN A 34 11.14 60.03 -3.85
CA ASN A 34 12.49 59.45 -3.86
C ASN A 34 13.22 59.64 -2.52
N ASP A 35 14.47 59.17 -2.41
CA ASP A 35 15.27 59.27 -1.18
C ASP A 35 15.59 60.72 -0.76
N GLU A 36 15.54 61.68 -1.69
CA GLU A 36 15.65 63.11 -1.39
C GLU A 36 14.32 63.76 -0.97
N LEU A 37 13.26 62.96 -0.74
CA LEU A 37 11.91 63.41 -0.41
C LEU A 37 11.28 64.28 -1.50
N LYS A 38 11.68 64.08 -2.76
CA LYS A 38 11.02 64.73 -3.90
C LYS A 38 9.87 63.89 -4.40
N VAL A 39 8.71 64.52 -4.62
CA VAL A 39 7.51 63.85 -5.12
C VAL A 39 7.73 63.38 -6.56
N VAL A 40 7.53 62.09 -6.78
CA VAL A 40 7.67 61.40 -8.06
C VAL A 40 6.30 61.15 -8.70
N ALA A 41 5.31 60.78 -7.88
CA ALA A 41 3.93 60.59 -8.31
C ALA A 41 2.96 60.86 -7.16
N VAL A 42 1.74 61.28 -7.47
CA VAL A 42 0.71 61.58 -6.46
C VAL A 42 -0.67 61.19 -6.96
N SER A 43 -1.58 60.79 -6.08
CA SER A 43 -2.97 60.55 -6.43
C SER A 43 -3.67 61.86 -6.82
N SER A 44 -4.46 61.82 -7.89
CA SER A 44 -5.12 63.02 -8.45
C SER A 44 -6.14 63.69 -7.52
N ASN A 45 -6.59 63.00 -6.47
CA ASN A 45 -7.46 63.57 -5.43
C ASN A 45 -6.72 64.43 -4.39
N ILE A 46 -5.40 64.64 -4.51
CA ILE A 46 -4.61 65.47 -3.58
C ILE A 46 -5.13 66.91 -3.46
N GLY A 47 -5.62 67.49 -4.56
CA GLY A 47 -6.19 68.84 -4.59
C GLY A 47 -7.47 69.01 -3.76
N ASN A 48 -8.10 67.91 -3.33
CA ASN A 48 -9.23 67.96 -2.41
C ASN A 48 -8.81 68.23 -0.96
N PHE A 49 -7.52 68.12 -0.65
CA PHE A 49 -6.99 68.19 0.72
C PHE A 49 -5.92 69.25 0.91
N VAL A 50 -5.23 69.63 -0.17
CA VAL A 50 -4.27 70.75 -0.20
C VAL A 50 -4.61 71.68 -1.35
N ASP A 51 -4.35 72.98 -1.19
CA ASP A 51 -4.47 74.01 -2.25
C ASP A 51 -3.33 73.89 -3.28
N LEU A 52 -3.07 72.68 -3.78
CA LEU A 52 -2.06 72.38 -4.79
C LEU A 52 -2.58 71.31 -5.75
N GLU A 53 -2.40 71.56 -7.05
CA GLU A 53 -2.69 70.56 -8.09
C GLU A 53 -1.55 69.51 -8.18
N PRO A 54 -1.82 68.27 -8.63
CA PRO A 54 -0.80 67.23 -8.77
C PRO A 54 0.47 67.70 -9.48
N GLY A 55 0.32 68.44 -10.59
CA GLY A 55 1.43 68.94 -11.39
C GLY A 55 2.32 69.95 -10.68
N GLU A 56 1.81 70.67 -9.67
CA GLU A 56 2.57 71.65 -8.89
C GLU A 56 3.45 70.98 -7.83
N LEU A 57 3.08 69.77 -7.39
CA LEU A 57 3.83 68.97 -6.43
C LEU A 57 4.94 68.13 -7.09
N LEU A 58 4.77 67.71 -8.35
CA LEU A 58 5.75 66.86 -9.04
C LEU A 58 7.14 67.48 -9.10
N GLY A 59 8.15 66.70 -8.72
CA GLY A 59 9.56 67.10 -8.64
C GLY A 59 9.89 68.06 -7.49
N GLN A 60 8.89 68.52 -6.73
CA GLN A 60 9.08 69.36 -5.56
C GLN A 60 9.35 68.51 -4.31
N SER A 61 9.86 69.16 -3.27
CA SER A 61 10.04 68.55 -1.96
C SER A 61 8.70 68.34 -1.26
N LEU A 62 8.60 67.24 -0.51
CA LEU A 62 7.39 66.80 0.20
C LEU A 62 6.94 67.78 1.29
N ASP A 63 7.83 68.63 1.79
CA ASP A 63 7.52 69.74 2.71
C ASP A 63 6.58 70.80 2.12
N LYS A 64 6.32 70.80 0.81
CA LYS A 64 5.23 71.61 0.23
C LYS A 64 3.84 71.05 0.51
N ALA A 65 3.73 69.73 0.70
CA ALA A 65 2.46 69.07 0.98
C ALA A 65 2.21 68.88 2.48
N LEU A 66 3.27 68.66 3.27
CA LEU A 66 3.20 68.36 4.70
C LEU A 66 3.59 69.57 5.56
N ASP A 67 2.99 69.72 6.73
CA ASP A 67 3.49 70.70 7.70
C ASP A 67 4.90 70.34 8.21
N SER A 68 5.62 71.33 8.75
CA SER A 68 7.01 71.17 9.18
C SER A 68 7.22 70.06 10.22
N ASP A 69 6.25 69.85 11.12
CA ASP A 69 6.33 68.84 12.16
C ASP A 69 6.14 67.43 11.59
N SER A 70 5.15 67.25 10.71
CA SER A 70 4.86 65.99 10.01
C SER A 70 5.99 65.59 9.09
N HIS A 71 6.57 66.55 8.36
CA HIS A 71 7.75 66.32 7.54
C HIS A 71 8.95 65.86 8.39
N MET A 72 9.14 66.43 9.58
CA MET A 72 10.19 65.99 10.52
C MET A 72 9.92 64.59 11.06
N ARG A 73 8.67 64.28 11.45
CA ARG A 73 8.25 62.96 11.93
C ARG A 73 8.50 61.88 10.89
N LEU A 74 8.08 62.10 9.63
CA LEU A 74 8.33 61.18 8.52
C LEU A 74 9.83 60.97 8.30
N ARG A 75 10.61 62.06 8.23
CA ARG A 75 12.07 61.96 8.03
C ARG A 75 12.76 61.21 9.16
N LYS A 76 12.27 61.33 10.39
CA LYS A 76 12.76 60.57 11.53
C LYS A 76 12.40 59.08 11.40
N ALA A 77 11.14 58.77 11.10
CA ALA A 77 10.68 57.40 10.92
C ALA A 77 11.45 56.66 9.81
N MET A 78 11.70 57.32 8.68
CA MET A 78 12.46 56.77 7.56
C MET A 78 13.95 56.52 7.83
N ARG A 79 14.50 57.02 8.96
CA ARG A 79 15.89 56.79 9.37
C ARG A 79 16.04 55.59 10.31
N GLU A 80 14.94 55.06 10.84
CA GLU A 80 14.98 53.91 11.73
C GLU A 80 15.36 52.65 10.91
N PRO A 81 16.19 51.74 11.45
CA PRO A 81 16.72 50.57 10.73
C PRO A 81 15.68 49.44 10.57
N VAL A 82 14.43 49.80 10.28
CA VAL A 82 13.30 48.86 10.14
C VAL A 82 13.19 48.43 8.67
N ASP A 83 12.53 47.29 8.45
CA ASP A 83 12.16 46.71 7.16
C ASP A 83 11.54 47.71 6.16
N ALA A 84 11.19 47.25 4.96
CA ALA A 84 10.60 48.03 3.88
C ALA A 84 9.29 48.80 4.22
N SER A 85 8.81 48.83 5.46
CA SER A 85 7.65 49.61 5.95
C SER A 85 7.83 50.02 7.42
N GLY A 86 7.25 51.14 7.83
CA GLY A 86 7.36 51.63 9.21
C GLY A 86 6.04 51.75 9.97
N SER A 87 6.14 52.10 11.26
CA SER A 87 4.97 52.38 12.11
C SER A 87 4.16 53.56 11.57
N PRO A 88 2.82 53.58 11.79
CA PRO A 88 2.00 54.72 11.42
C PRO A 88 2.49 56.00 12.07
N ILE A 89 2.41 57.09 11.31
CA ILE A 89 2.81 58.42 11.74
C ILE A 89 1.62 59.36 11.61
N ALA A 90 1.39 60.20 12.62
CA ALA A 90 0.40 61.26 12.52
C ALA A 90 0.95 62.36 11.59
N ILE A 91 0.24 62.60 10.49
CA ILE A 91 0.62 63.53 9.41
C ILE A 91 -0.45 64.61 9.28
N ARG A 92 -0.03 65.86 9.20
CA ARG A 92 -0.87 67.00 8.83
C ARG A 92 -0.42 67.55 7.48
N LEU A 93 -1.41 67.80 6.62
CA LEU A 93 -1.21 68.43 5.32
C LEU A 93 -1.20 69.96 5.47
N HIS A 94 -0.47 70.65 4.59
CA HIS A 94 -0.42 72.11 4.58
C HIS A 94 -1.82 72.69 4.30
N GLY A 95 -2.29 73.58 5.19
CA GLY A 95 -3.61 74.21 5.05
C GLY A 95 -4.79 73.36 5.54
N HIS A 96 -4.53 72.21 6.16
CA HIS A 96 -5.56 71.32 6.69
C HIS A 96 -5.35 71.08 8.19
N ASP A 97 -6.36 71.33 9.03
CA ASP A 97 -6.21 71.22 10.50
C ASP A 97 -6.24 69.77 11.00
N ALA A 98 -6.96 68.89 10.31
CA ALA A 98 -7.08 67.48 10.70
C ALA A 98 -5.76 66.71 10.48
N GLU A 99 -5.40 65.88 11.46
CA GLU A 99 -4.33 64.90 11.29
C GLU A 99 -4.84 63.67 10.54
N PHE A 100 -3.95 63.06 9.77
CA PHE A 100 -4.13 61.81 9.02
C PHE A 100 -3.26 60.74 9.63
N THR A 101 -3.69 59.48 9.49
CA THR A 101 -2.84 58.32 9.72
C THR A 101 -1.99 58.11 8.48
N GLY A 102 -0.69 58.42 8.58
CA GLY A 102 0.29 58.21 7.53
C GLY A 102 0.95 56.84 7.61
N LEU A 103 0.77 56.04 6.58
CA LEU A 103 1.42 54.74 6.40
C LEU A 103 2.51 54.89 5.37
N TRP A 104 3.73 54.47 5.70
CA TRP A 104 4.85 54.61 4.77
C TRP A 104 5.58 53.29 4.54
N HIS A 105 6.01 53.09 3.30
CA HIS A 105 6.77 51.91 2.87
C HIS A 105 7.70 52.24 1.70
N ARG A 106 8.64 51.34 1.41
CA ARG A 106 9.60 51.43 0.31
C ARG A 106 9.40 50.25 -0.63
N HIS A 107 9.29 50.52 -1.92
CA HIS A 107 9.18 49.48 -2.94
C HIS A 107 9.62 50.00 -4.31
N GLY A 108 10.22 49.14 -5.13
CA GLY A 108 10.63 49.51 -6.49
C GLY A 108 11.58 50.71 -6.60
N GLY A 109 12.39 50.98 -5.57
CA GLY A 109 13.29 52.15 -5.53
C GLY A 109 12.63 53.48 -5.14
N LEU A 110 11.34 53.46 -4.79
CA LEU A 110 10.58 54.62 -4.30
C LEU A 110 10.14 54.41 -2.85
N ALA A 111 9.83 55.51 -2.18
CA ALA A 111 9.09 55.52 -0.92
C ALA A 111 7.66 56.00 -1.18
N PHE A 112 6.72 55.45 -0.44
CA PHE A 112 5.30 55.73 -0.53
C PHE A 112 4.81 56.24 0.82
N LEU A 113 3.95 57.25 0.80
CA LEU A 113 3.18 57.74 1.93
C LEU A 113 1.70 57.68 1.57
N GLU A 114 0.97 56.85 2.29
CA GLU A 114 -0.48 56.70 2.18
C GLU A 114 -1.14 57.38 3.36
N LEU A 115 -2.10 58.28 3.11
CA LEU A 115 -2.80 59.01 4.14
C LEU A 115 -4.24 58.55 4.23
N GLU A 116 -4.63 58.11 5.42
CA GLU A 116 -5.99 57.72 5.77
C GLU A 116 -6.56 58.69 6.81
N VAL A 117 -7.85 59.00 6.72
CA VAL A 117 -8.52 59.82 7.73
C VAL A 117 -8.67 59.00 9.02
N PRO A 118 -8.25 59.51 10.20
CA PRO A 118 -8.36 58.78 11.44
C PRO A 118 -9.83 58.66 11.86
N LEU A 119 -10.22 57.48 12.33
CA LEU A 119 -11.58 57.22 12.81
C LEU A 119 -11.75 57.35 14.32
N HIS A 120 -10.68 57.31 15.12
CA HIS A 120 -10.77 57.16 16.59
C HIS A 120 -10.00 58.26 17.33
N GLU A 121 -10.60 58.72 18.44
CA GLU A 121 -9.92 59.53 19.45
C GLU A 121 -9.02 58.64 20.33
N ALA A 122 -7.88 59.18 20.81
CA ALA A 122 -6.87 58.46 21.59
C ALA A 122 -7.37 57.77 22.88
N ALA A 123 -8.57 58.10 23.37
CA ALA A 123 -9.17 57.50 24.57
C ALA A 123 -9.62 56.03 24.38
N GLU A 124 -9.86 55.58 23.14
CA GLU A 124 -10.36 54.22 22.85
C GLU A 124 -9.26 53.15 22.72
N SER A 125 -7.99 53.56 22.66
CA SER A 125 -6.85 52.66 22.41
C SER A 125 -6.59 51.65 23.54
N HIS A 126 -6.84 52.01 24.80
CA HIS A 126 -6.65 51.08 25.93
C HIS A 126 -7.74 50.00 25.98
N ALA A 127 -9.01 50.39 25.78
CA ALA A 127 -10.12 49.44 25.69
C ALA A 127 -9.96 48.50 24.48
N PHE A 128 -9.45 49.03 23.36
CA PHE A 128 -9.07 48.25 22.19
C PHE A 128 -8.00 47.20 22.51
N PHE A 129 -6.89 47.58 23.15
CA PHE A 129 -5.82 46.65 23.54
C PHE A 129 -6.29 45.52 24.47
N CYS A 130 -7.13 45.84 25.46
CA CYS A 130 -7.70 44.85 26.38
C CYS A 130 -8.61 43.84 25.66
N ARG A 131 -9.45 44.31 24.71
CA ARG A 131 -10.29 43.43 23.87
C ARG A 131 -9.44 42.47 23.04
N THR A 132 -8.43 42.99 22.33
CA THR A 132 -7.52 42.17 21.52
C THR A 132 -6.72 41.16 22.35
N SER A 133 -6.32 41.52 23.58
CA SER A 133 -5.67 40.57 24.49
C SER A 133 -6.61 39.44 24.93
N GLY A 134 -7.89 39.73 25.12
CA GLY A 134 -8.93 38.72 25.39
C GLY A 134 -9.13 37.76 24.22
N ALA A 135 -9.16 38.29 22.99
CA ALA A 135 -9.24 37.54 21.74
C ALA A 135 -8.14 36.47 21.64
N ILE A 136 -6.89 36.89 21.86
CA ILE A 136 -5.70 36.01 21.82
C ILE A 136 -5.81 34.87 22.83
N LYS A 137 -6.24 35.16 24.07
CA LYS A 137 -6.41 34.13 25.11
C LYS A 137 -7.45 33.08 24.73
N ARG A 138 -8.56 33.49 24.10
CA ARG A 138 -9.60 32.55 23.65
C ARG A 138 -9.10 31.67 22.50
N LEU A 139 -8.35 32.25 21.55
CA LEU A 139 -7.69 31.50 20.48
C LEU A 139 -6.70 30.46 21.02
N GLN A 140 -5.87 30.84 21.98
CA GLN A 140 -4.88 29.95 22.61
C GLN A 140 -5.50 28.85 23.48
N ALA A 141 -6.70 29.09 24.03
CA ALA A 141 -7.43 28.12 24.84
C ALA A 141 -8.20 27.07 24.01
N ALA A 142 -8.32 27.27 22.68
CA ALA A 142 -9.02 26.33 21.81
C ALA A 142 -8.32 24.96 21.78
N GLN A 143 -9.11 23.89 21.85
CA GLN A 143 -8.59 22.51 21.85
C GLN A 143 -8.69 21.82 20.49
N THR A 144 -9.37 22.44 19.52
CA THR A 144 -9.60 21.91 18.19
C THR A 144 -9.39 22.98 17.13
N LEU A 145 -8.98 22.56 15.93
CA LEU A 145 -8.81 23.46 14.79
C LEU A 145 -10.10 24.24 14.51
N GLN A 146 -11.24 23.54 14.53
CA GLN A 146 -12.56 24.13 14.36
C GLN A 146 -12.85 25.21 15.40
N GLY A 147 -12.54 24.94 16.68
CA GLY A 147 -12.73 25.90 17.76
C GLY A 147 -11.84 27.14 17.63
N ALA A 148 -10.58 26.97 17.22
CA ALA A 148 -9.67 28.08 16.99
C ALA A 148 -10.14 28.97 15.82
N CYS A 149 -10.56 28.36 14.70
CA CYS A 149 -11.09 29.08 13.55
C CYS A 149 -12.41 29.81 13.87
N ALA A 150 -13.32 29.19 14.63
CA ALA A 150 -14.55 29.83 15.05
C ALA A 150 -14.30 31.02 15.98
N ALA A 151 -13.37 30.89 16.93
CA ALA A 151 -12.94 32.00 17.77
C ALA A 151 -12.39 33.14 16.91
N ALA A 152 -11.46 32.88 15.98
CA ALA A 152 -10.90 33.92 15.11
C ALA A 152 -11.97 34.67 14.31
N ALA A 153 -12.97 33.96 13.75
CA ALA A 153 -14.05 34.58 13.02
C ALA A 153 -14.88 35.52 13.91
N CYS A 154 -15.22 35.09 15.12
CA CYS A 154 -15.94 35.89 16.11
C CYS A 154 -15.14 37.14 16.51
N GLU A 155 -13.86 36.99 16.85
CA GLU A 155 -13.02 38.11 17.29
C GLU A 155 -12.84 39.16 16.19
N VAL A 156 -12.56 38.73 14.95
CA VAL A 156 -12.41 39.66 13.83
C VAL A 156 -13.75 40.34 13.52
N ARG A 157 -14.88 39.65 13.69
CA ARG A 157 -16.20 40.28 13.55
C ARG A 157 -16.46 41.32 14.64
N GLU A 158 -16.11 41.04 15.90
CA GLU A 158 -16.23 42.00 17.01
C GLU A 158 -15.34 43.23 16.81
N ILE A 159 -14.12 43.05 16.28
CA ILE A 159 -13.18 44.15 16.02
C ILE A 159 -13.65 45.04 14.86
N THR A 160 -14.17 44.44 13.79
CA THR A 160 -14.42 45.13 12.52
C THR A 160 -15.89 45.55 12.33
N GLU A 161 -16.79 44.88 13.06
CA GLU A 161 -18.25 44.97 12.95
C GLU A 161 -18.78 44.63 11.55
N PHE A 162 -18.07 43.79 10.80
CA PHE A 162 -18.56 43.28 9.52
C PHE A 162 -19.78 42.37 9.74
N ASP A 163 -20.72 42.43 8.79
CA ASP A 163 -21.89 41.56 8.78
C ASP A 163 -21.52 40.06 8.76
N ARG A 164 -20.38 39.69 8.16
CA ARG A 164 -19.91 38.29 8.09
C ARG A 164 -18.40 38.20 8.07
N VAL A 165 -17.85 37.29 8.86
CA VAL A 165 -16.43 36.90 8.86
C VAL A 165 -16.33 35.40 8.70
N LYS A 166 -15.52 34.94 7.74
CA LYS A 166 -15.32 33.52 7.46
C LYS A 166 -13.84 33.17 7.42
N ILE A 167 -13.51 31.98 7.92
CA ILE A 167 -12.20 31.37 7.75
C ILE A 167 -12.26 30.47 6.52
N TYR A 168 -11.55 30.90 5.49
CA TYR A 168 -11.44 30.23 4.20
C TYR A 168 -10.13 29.46 4.13
N ARG A 169 -10.17 28.13 4.02
CA ARG A 169 -8.98 27.27 3.96
C ARG A 169 -8.74 26.80 2.53
N PHE A 170 -7.51 26.94 2.03
CA PHE A 170 -7.12 26.39 0.74
C PHE A 170 -6.86 24.88 0.81
N ALA A 171 -7.36 24.14 -0.18
CA ALA A 171 -7.02 22.76 -0.45
C ALA A 171 -5.72 22.66 -1.30
N SER A 172 -5.30 21.43 -1.60
CA SER A 172 -4.08 21.16 -2.39
C SER A 172 -4.16 21.66 -3.83
N ASP A 173 -5.35 21.68 -4.42
CA ASP A 173 -5.66 22.20 -5.76
C ASP A 173 -5.95 23.71 -5.78
N TYR A 174 -5.78 24.40 -4.64
CA TYR A 174 -6.15 25.79 -4.42
C TYR A 174 -7.65 26.13 -4.54
N SER A 175 -8.53 25.13 -4.67
CA SER A 175 -9.91 25.34 -4.24
C SER A 175 -9.91 25.69 -2.76
N GLY A 176 -10.99 26.28 -2.25
CA GLY A 176 -11.06 26.51 -0.82
C GLY A 176 -12.43 26.33 -0.25
N GLU A 177 -12.45 26.19 1.06
CA GLU A 177 -13.62 25.79 1.85
C GLU A 177 -13.76 26.73 3.04
N VAL A 178 -15.00 27.12 3.31
CA VAL A 178 -15.30 27.90 4.52
C VAL A 178 -15.43 26.94 5.69
N ILE A 179 -14.38 26.87 6.51
CA ILE A 179 -14.33 25.94 7.64
C ILE A 179 -14.91 26.55 8.92
N ALA A 180 -14.97 27.87 9.03
CA ALA A 180 -15.63 28.55 10.15
C ALA A 180 -16.25 29.86 9.70
N GLU A 181 -17.32 30.29 10.35
CA GLU A 181 -18.05 31.51 10.03
C GLU A 181 -18.69 32.10 11.29
N ASP A 182 -18.62 33.42 11.43
CA ASP A 182 -19.46 34.21 12.32
C ASP A 182 -20.19 35.30 11.51
N ARG A 183 -21.47 35.53 11.80
CA ARG A 183 -22.31 36.41 10.97
C ARG A 183 -23.45 37.06 11.74
N ALA A 184 -23.90 38.19 11.22
CA ALA A 184 -25.11 38.86 11.65
C ALA A 184 -26.37 38.08 11.23
N GLU A 185 -27.46 38.36 11.92
CA GLU A 185 -28.77 37.82 11.61
C GLU A 185 -29.24 38.28 10.21
N GLY A 186 -29.88 37.38 9.46
CA GLY A 186 -30.36 37.64 8.10
C GLY A 186 -29.31 37.58 6.97
N VAL A 187 -28.03 37.32 7.27
CA VAL A 187 -26.99 37.09 6.26
C VAL A 187 -26.93 35.59 5.91
N GLU A 188 -26.93 35.24 4.63
CA GLU A 188 -26.80 33.83 4.20
C GLU A 188 -25.45 33.22 4.63
N SER A 189 -25.50 31.98 5.11
CA SER A 189 -24.32 31.26 5.59
C SER A 189 -23.56 30.60 4.45
N PHE A 190 -22.24 30.74 4.45
CA PHE A 190 -21.36 30.02 3.53
C PHE A 190 -20.56 28.90 4.22
N LEU A 191 -20.86 28.59 5.48
CA LEU A 191 -20.17 27.53 6.22
C LEU A 191 -20.28 26.18 5.50
N GLY A 192 -19.14 25.52 5.30
CA GLY A 192 -19.03 24.25 4.59
C GLY A 192 -19.04 24.36 3.06
N LEU A 193 -19.26 25.55 2.49
CA LEU A 193 -19.24 25.72 1.03
C LEU A 193 -17.81 25.76 0.48
N ARG A 194 -17.64 25.17 -0.71
CA ARG A 194 -16.43 25.20 -1.52
C ARG A 194 -16.47 26.23 -2.64
N PHE A 195 -15.29 26.71 -2.99
CA PHE A 195 -15.06 27.75 -4.00
C PHE A 195 -13.94 27.30 -4.94
N PRO A 196 -14.08 27.50 -6.26
CA PRO A 196 -13.08 27.08 -7.23
C PRO A 196 -11.79 27.92 -7.14
N PRO A 197 -10.64 27.38 -7.57
CA PRO A 197 -9.35 28.09 -7.52
C PRO A 197 -9.31 29.37 -8.36
N SER A 198 -10.23 29.52 -9.32
CA SER A 198 -10.39 30.71 -10.17
C SER A 198 -10.88 31.95 -9.41
N ASP A 199 -11.56 31.78 -8.27
CA ASP A 199 -12.11 32.90 -7.48
C ASP A 199 -11.02 33.76 -6.85
N ILE A 200 -9.87 33.14 -6.58
CA ILE A 200 -8.68 33.80 -6.07
C ILE A 200 -7.51 33.36 -6.94
N PRO A 201 -7.25 34.02 -8.08
CA PRO A 201 -6.29 33.55 -9.09
C PRO A 201 -4.83 33.61 -8.59
N VAL A 202 -3.91 33.01 -9.35
CA VAL A 202 -2.53 32.73 -8.88
C VAL A 202 -1.80 34.00 -8.43
N GLN A 203 -1.90 35.07 -9.21
CA GLN A 203 -1.29 36.36 -8.92
C GLN A 203 -1.87 37.02 -7.67
N ALA A 204 -3.17 36.86 -7.39
CA ALA A 204 -3.78 37.35 -6.16
C ALA A 204 -3.28 36.57 -4.94
N ARG A 205 -3.17 35.23 -5.05
CA ARG A 205 -2.61 34.40 -3.98
C ARG A 205 -1.16 34.76 -3.67
N ARG A 206 -0.33 34.99 -4.70
CA ARG A 206 1.05 35.47 -4.53
C ARG A 206 1.12 36.79 -3.78
N LEU A 207 0.24 37.74 -4.12
CA LEU A 207 0.18 39.02 -3.46
C LEU A 207 -0.21 38.90 -1.98
N TYR A 208 -1.17 38.03 -1.67
CA TYR A 208 -1.60 37.76 -0.29
C TYR A 208 -0.54 37.07 0.58
N THR A 209 0.46 36.41 -0.02
CA THR A 209 1.60 35.86 0.71
C THR A 209 2.53 36.94 1.23
N ILE A 210 2.68 38.05 0.51
CA ILE A 210 3.63 39.13 0.83
C ILE A 210 2.96 40.37 1.43
N ASN A 211 1.70 40.62 1.11
CA ASN A 211 0.89 41.69 1.68
C ASN A 211 -0.33 41.06 2.37
N PRO A 212 -0.27 40.85 3.70
CA PRO A 212 -1.20 39.99 4.41
C PRO A 212 -2.57 40.61 4.62
N ILE A 213 -2.76 41.91 4.36
CA ILE A 213 -4.03 42.58 4.60
C ILE A 213 -4.48 43.41 3.39
N ARG A 214 -5.77 43.33 3.08
CA ARG A 214 -6.39 44.13 2.03
C ARG A 214 -7.80 44.54 2.43
N ILE A 215 -8.15 45.79 2.19
CA ILE A 215 -9.49 46.32 2.42
C ILE A 215 -10.05 46.98 1.15
N ILE A 216 -11.36 46.82 0.94
CA ILE A 216 -12.16 47.52 -0.04
C ILE A 216 -13.39 48.04 0.72
N PRO A 217 -13.36 49.30 1.20
CA PRO A 217 -14.44 49.84 2.02
C PRO A 217 -15.77 49.94 1.29
N ASP A 218 -15.73 50.29 0.01
CA ASP A 218 -16.90 50.41 -0.87
C ASP A 218 -16.56 49.89 -2.26
N ILE A 219 -17.18 48.82 -2.74
CA ILE A 219 -16.90 48.28 -4.07
C ILE A 219 -17.36 49.18 -5.23
N ASP A 220 -18.18 50.19 -4.97
CA ASP A 220 -18.69 51.14 -5.96
C ASP A 220 -17.83 52.42 -6.03
N TYR A 221 -16.62 52.38 -5.46
CA TYR A 221 -15.69 53.49 -5.55
C TYR A 221 -15.31 53.81 -7.01
N ILE A 222 -15.04 55.10 -7.26
CA ILE A 222 -14.44 55.55 -8.51
C ILE A 222 -12.91 55.56 -8.32
N PRO A 223 -12.14 54.77 -9.09
CA PRO A 223 -10.69 54.72 -8.94
C PRO A 223 -10.06 56.09 -9.21
N VAL A 224 -9.12 56.49 -8.34
CA VAL A 224 -8.40 57.75 -8.45
C VAL A 224 -7.04 57.51 -9.13
N PRO A 225 -6.79 58.09 -10.32
CA PRO A 225 -5.52 57.92 -11.01
C PRO A 225 -4.33 58.45 -10.21
N ILE A 226 -3.19 57.78 -10.33
CA ILE A 226 -1.87 58.27 -9.91
C ILE A 226 -1.26 59.07 -11.07
N VAL A 227 -0.74 60.25 -10.77
CA VAL A 227 -0.21 61.21 -11.74
C VAL A 227 1.26 61.49 -11.42
N PRO A 228 2.21 61.20 -12.34
CA PRO A 228 2.07 60.29 -13.47
C PRO A 228 1.90 58.82 -13.04
N GLY A 229 1.27 58.00 -13.87
CA GLY A 229 1.08 56.56 -13.57
C GLY A 229 2.34 55.70 -13.73
N THR A 230 3.45 56.31 -14.17
CA THR A 230 4.75 55.69 -14.38
C THR A 230 5.83 56.49 -13.67
N ASP A 231 6.84 55.80 -13.14
CA ASP A 231 8.04 56.44 -12.60
C ASP A 231 8.78 57.18 -13.72
N PRO A 232 8.94 58.52 -13.64
CA PRO A 232 9.65 59.30 -14.65
C PRO A 232 11.12 58.92 -14.84
N SER A 233 11.75 58.29 -13.85
CA SER A 233 13.17 57.92 -13.91
C SER A 233 13.41 56.59 -14.65
N THR A 234 12.49 55.64 -14.51
CA THR A 234 12.60 54.29 -15.10
C THR A 234 11.66 54.06 -16.28
N GLY A 235 10.60 54.85 -16.41
CA GLY A 235 9.52 54.65 -17.38
C GLY A 235 8.59 53.48 -17.07
N GLN A 236 8.77 52.80 -15.92
CA GLN A 236 7.96 51.66 -15.51
C GLN A 236 6.69 52.12 -14.79
N ALA A 237 5.64 51.30 -14.82
CA ALA A 237 4.42 51.57 -14.05
C ALA A 237 4.71 51.54 -12.54
N ILE A 238 4.06 52.42 -11.78
CA ILE A 238 4.22 52.48 -10.32
C ILE A 238 3.67 51.20 -9.69
N ASP A 239 4.54 50.42 -9.05
CA ASP A 239 4.19 49.18 -8.37
C ASP A 239 3.63 49.46 -6.97
N LEU A 240 2.36 49.09 -6.78
CA LEU A 240 1.57 49.30 -5.58
C LEU A 240 1.40 48.02 -4.76
N THR A 241 2.27 47.03 -4.94
CA THR A 241 2.23 45.71 -4.24
C THR A 241 1.90 45.82 -2.75
N PHE A 242 2.55 46.75 -2.04
CA PHE A 242 2.39 46.94 -0.59
C PHE A 242 1.41 48.06 -0.20
N SER A 243 0.81 48.75 -1.19
CA SER A 243 -0.14 49.82 -0.92
C SER A 243 -1.48 49.27 -0.45
N VAL A 244 -1.98 49.83 0.66
CA VAL A 244 -3.29 49.52 1.24
C VAL A 244 -4.41 50.14 0.40
N LEU A 245 -4.16 51.34 -0.14
CA LEU A 245 -5.10 52.09 -0.97
C LEU A 245 -5.14 51.61 -2.42
N ARG A 246 -4.31 50.65 -2.82
CA ARG A 246 -4.25 50.13 -4.20
C ARG A 246 -5.65 49.79 -4.71
N SER A 247 -5.97 50.31 -5.90
CA SER A 247 -7.20 49.96 -6.61
C SER A 247 -7.20 48.47 -6.98
N VAL A 248 -8.38 47.87 -7.00
CA VAL A 248 -8.56 46.44 -7.20
C VAL A 248 -9.13 46.13 -8.58
N SER A 249 -8.90 44.91 -9.06
CA SER A 249 -9.41 44.46 -10.36
C SER A 249 -10.93 44.68 -10.47
N PRO A 250 -11.42 45.30 -11.55
CA PRO A 250 -12.86 45.46 -11.80
C PRO A 250 -13.62 44.14 -11.81
N VAL A 251 -12.97 43.04 -12.21
CA VAL A 251 -13.55 41.68 -12.20
C VAL A 251 -13.88 41.27 -10.76
N HIS A 252 -13.00 41.57 -9.81
CA HIS A 252 -13.25 41.29 -8.40
C HIS A 252 -14.36 42.18 -7.82
N LEU A 253 -14.46 43.44 -8.24
CA LEU A 253 -15.56 44.32 -7.83
C LEU A 253 -16.92 43.78 -8.30
N GLU A 254 -17.01 43.31 -9.55
CA GLU A 254 -18.20 42.66 -10.08
C GLU A 254 -18.54 41.36 -9.33
N TYR A 255 -17.52 40.56 -8.98
CA TYR A 255 -17.68 39.36 -8.16
C TYR A 255 -18.33 39.69 -6.80
N MET A 256 -17.88 40.76 -6.14
CA MET A 256 -18.47 41.21 -4.88
C MET A 256 -19.92 41.70 -5.02
N ARG A 257 -20.25 42.38 -6.14
CA ARG A 257 -21.64 42.76 -6.47
C ARG A 257 -22.53 41.53 -6.61
N ASN A 258 -22.06 40.50 -7.29
CA ASN A 258 -22.81 39.26 -7.50
C ASN A 258 -23.03 38.48 -6.19
N ILE A 259 -22.12 38.58 -5.21
CA ILE A 259 -22.32 38.05 -3.84
C ILE A 259 -23.28 38.90 -3.01
N GLY A 260 -23.56 40.14 -3.43
CA GLY A 260 -24.45 41.06 -2.71
C GLY A 260 -23.80 41.74 -1.51
N MET A 261 -22.48 41.99 -1.55
CA MET A 261 -21.72 42.61 -0.47
C MET A 261 -21.01 43.85 -0.98
N ARG A 262 -21.07 44.97 -0.23
CA ARG A 262 -20.50 46.27 -0.65
C ARG A 262 -19.19 46.66 0.02
N GLY A 263 -18.90 46.10 1.19
CA GLY A 263 -17.60 46.25 1.86
C GLY A 263 -16.91 44.90 2.01
N THR A 264 -15.59 44.84 1.83
CA THR A 264 -14.83 43.60 2.06
C THR A 264 -13.44 43.86 2.62
N MET A 265 -12.99 42.97 3.49
CA MET A 265 -11.62 42.94 3.99
C MET A 265 -11.12 41.50 4.02
N SER A 266 -9.84 41.29 3.74
CA SER A 266 -9.22 39.97 3.80
C SER A 266 -7.89 40.04 4.54
N VAL A 267 -7.66 39.07 5.41
CA VAL A 267 -6.41 38.90 6.15
C VAL A 267 -5.84 37.51 5.86
N SER A 268 -4.57 37.43 5.49
CA SER A 268 -3.89 36.17 5.16
C SER A 268 -3.56 35.36 6.40
N ILE A 269 -3.76 34.05 6.30
CA ILE A 269 -3.30 33.07 7.30
C ILE A 269 -2.10 32.35 6.68
N LEU A 270 -0.89 32.69 7.12
CA LEU A 270 0.37 32.20 6.56
C LEU A 270 0.98 31.12 7.45
N ARG A 271 1.37 29.98 6.87
CA ARG A 271 2.13 28.93 7.55
C ARG A 271 3.51 28.84 6.91
N GLY A 272 4.51 29.41 7.58
CA GLY A 272 5.79 29.71 6.91
C GLY A 272 5.51 30.62 5.70
N ASP A 273 6.08 30.28 4.55
CA ASP A 273 5.88 31.05 3.30
C ASP A 273 4.64 30.61 2.49
N ARG A 274 3.80 29.71 3.03
CA ARG A 274 2.63 29.18 2.34
C ARG A 274 1.34 29.85 2.82
N LEU A 275 0.55 30.34 1.87
CA LEU A 275 -0.82 30.80 2.11
C LEU A 275 -1.71 29.60 2.48
N TRP A 276 -2.04 29.44 3.76
CA TRP A 276 -2.87 28.36 4.28
C TRP A 276 -4.36 28.67 4.10
N GLY A 277 -4.73 29.95 4.29
CA GLY A 277 -6.11 30.39 4.21
C GLY A 277 -6.24 31.92 4.30
N LEU A 278 -7.48 32.38 4.38
CA LEU A 278 -7.84 33.79 4.53
C LEU A 278 -8.92 33.94 5.61
N ILE A 279 -8.82 34.98 6.42
CA ILE A 279 -9.96 35.54 7.15
C ILE A 279 -10.64 36.54 6.20
N ALA A 280 -11.82 36.21 5.69
CA ALA A 280 -12.53 37.04 4.71
C ALA A 280 -13.79 37.66 5.31
N CYS A 281 -13.83 38.97 5.38
CA CYS A 281 -14.88 39.77 6.01
C CYS A 281 -15.74 40.42 4.91
N HIS A 282 -17.07 40.28 4.97
CA HIS A 282 -18.01 40.89 4.02
C HIS A 282 -19.09 41.71 4.75
N ASN A 283 -19.44 42.87 4.18
CA ASN A 283 -20.46 43.77 4.72
C ASN A 283 -21.46 44.17 3.64
N ARG A 284 -22.76 44.25 3.98
CA ARG A 284 -23.82 44.62 3.02
C ARG A 284 -23.74 46.08 2.61
N GLN A 285 -23.27 46.95 3.51
CA GLN A 285 -23.04 48.37 3.24
C GLN A 285 -21.53 48.68 3.19
N PRO A 286 -21.14 49.81 2.60
CA PRO A 286 -19.77 50.29 2.70
C PRO A 286 -19.31 50.32 4.16
N ARG A 287 -18.11 49.80 4.42
CA ARG A 287 -17.56 49.70 5.77
C ARG A 287 -16.06 49.92 5.73
N TYR A 288 -15.64 51.05 6.29
CA TYR A 288 -14.24 51.37 6.50
C TYR A 288 -13.76 50.82 7.84
N VAL A 289 -12.53 50.31 7.88
CA VAL A 289 -11.84 49.84 9.09
C VAL A 289 -10.51 50.55 9.14
N GLY A 290 -10.26 51.29 10.21
CA GLY A 290 -9.01 52.03 10.39
C GLY A 290 -7.80 51.11 10.62
N HIS A 291 -6.60 51.68 10.51
CA HIS A 291 -5.34 50.96 10.62
C HIS A 291 -5.22 50.07 11.87
N ASP A 292 -5.55 50.58 13.06
CA ASP A 292 -5.34 49.82 14.30
C ASP A 292 -6.22 48.57 14.39
N ALA A 293 -7.48 48.67 13.95
CA ALA A 293 -8.38 47.53 13.84
C ALA A 293 -7.88 46.50 12.81
N ARG A 294 -7.31 46.96 11.69
CA ARG A 294 -6.67 46.09 10.69
C ARG A 294 -5.46 45.34 11.28
N GLN A 295 -4.61 46.04 12.04
CA GLN A 295 -3.46 45.43 12.73
C GLN A 295 -3.88 44.40 13.78
N ALA A 296 -4.93 44.67 14.56
CA ALA A 296 -5.44 43.66 15.50
C ALA A 296 -5.96 42.41 14.79
N CYS A 297 -6.63 42.57 13.64
CA CYS A 297 -7.07 41.42 12.84
C CYS A 297 -5.89 40.62 12.28
N GLU A 298 -4.82 41.30 11.85
CA GLU A 298 -3.57 40.65 11.44
C GLU A 298 -2.94 39.86 12.59
N MET A 299 -2.86 40.44 13.78
CA MET A 299 -2.34 39.73 14.96
C MET A 299 -3.20 38.51 15.33
N VAL A 300 -4.53 38.61 15.21
CA VAL A 300 -5.44 37.46 15.36
C VAL A 300 -5.12 36.37 14.33
N ALA A 301 -4.91 36.75 13.07
CA ALA A 301 -4.55 35.80 11.99
C ALA A 301 -3.19 35.13 12.24
N GLN A 302 -2.19 35.87 12.74
CA GLN A 302 -0.88 35.33 13.09
C GLN A 302 -0.96 34.33 14.25
N VAL A 303 -1.71 34.65 15.31
CA VAL A 303 -1.94 33.73 16.43
C VAL A 303 -2.70 32.49 15.97
N LEU A 304 -3.72 32.66 15.13
CA LEU A 304 -4.45 31.54 14.53
C LEU A 304 -3.52 30.65 13.71
N ALA A 305 -2.68 31.23 12.85
CA ALA A 305 -1.74 30.48 12.02
C ALA A 305 -0.77 29.64 12.88
N TRP A 306 -0.28 30.21 13.99
CA TRP A 306 0.55 29.47 14.94
C TRP A 306 -0.22 28.33 15.61
N GLN A 307 -1.45 28.57 16.08
CA GLN A 307 -2.32 27.54 16.68
C GLN A 307 -2.62 26.40 15.71
N VAL A 308 -2.93 26.72 14.45
CA VAL A 308 -3.12 25.72 13.37
C VAL A 308 -1.89 24.84 13.25
N GLY A 309 -0.70 25.44 13.22
CA GLY A 309 0.57 24.71 13.15
C GLY A 309 0.75 23.72 14.31
N VAL A 310 0.53 24.19 15.54
CA VAL A 310 0.63 23.36 16.76
C VAL A 310 -0.37 22.20 16.72
N MET A 311 -1.64 22.49 16.36
CA MET A 311 -2.69 21.47 16.34
C MET A 311 -2.47 20.41 15.27
N GLU A 312 -2.06 20.79 14.07
CA GLU A 312 -1.73 19.84 13.00
C GLU A 312 -0.53 18.95 13.37
N GLU A 313 0.50 19.52 14.00
CA GLU A 313 1.68 18.76 14.47
C GLU A 313 1.32 17.79 15.61
N GLN A 314 0.47 18.21 16.56
CA GLN A 314 -0.04 17.33 17.61
C GLN A 314 -0.88 16.19 17.04
N ALA A 315 -1.74 16.48 16.05
CA ALA A 315 -2.54 15.47 15.38
C ALA A 315 -1.65 14.43 14.65
N ALA A 316 -0.64 14.90 13.90
CA ALA A 316 0.32 14.04 13.23
C ALA A 316 1.12 13.18 14.24
N THR A 317 1.58 13.78 15.34
CA THR A 317 2.31 13.07 16.40
C THR A 317 1.46 11.99 17.05
N ARG A 318 0.19 12.29 17.37
CA ARG A 318 -0.77 11.32 17.93
C ARG A 318 -0.96 10.13 17.00
N GLN A 319 -1.09 10.38 15.71
CA GLN A 319 -1.27 9.35 14.70
C GLN A 319 -0.02 8.47 14.55
N THR A 320 1.18 9.07 14.54
CA THR A 320 2.45 8.32 14.55
C THR A 320 2.61 7.45 15.81
N LEU A 321 2.22 7.95 16.99
CA LEU A 321 2.28 7.17 18.23
C LEU A 321 1.31 5.98 18.23
N LYS A 322 0.09 6.17 17.72
CA LYS A 322 -0.86 5.07 17.48
C LYS A 322 -0.26 4.02 16.53
N GLY A 323 0.35 4.49 15.44
CA GLY A 323 1.10 3.66 14.47
C GLY A 323 2.10 2.72 15.15
N LYS A 324 3.02 3.31 15.92
CA LYS A 324 4.06 2.57 16.66
C LYS A 324 3.52 1.59 17.70
N ALA A 325 2.39 1.88 18.32
CA ALA A 325 1.78 0.98 19.31
C ALA A 325 1.25 -0.30 18.64
N ILE A 326 0.52 -0.16 17.55
CA ILE A 326 -0.01 -1.30 16.78
C ILE A 326 1.14 -2.08 16.13
N GLN A 327 2.17 -1.38 15.64
CA GLN A 327 3.40 -2.00 15.13
C GLN A 327 4.05 -2.95 16.16
N ARG A 328 4.19 -2.51 17.41
CA ARG A 328 4.75 -3.34 18.50
C ARG A 328 3.88 -4.56 18.79
N SER A 329 2.56 -4.40 18.78
CA SER A 329 1.61 -5.51 18.95
C SER A 329 1.77 -6.55 17.84
N LEU A 330 1.82 -6.08 16.59
CA LEU A 330 1.99 -6.93 15.40
C LEU A 330 3.29 -7.74 15.46
N ILE A 331 4.42 -7.11 15.82
CA ILE A 331 5.70 -7.81 15.97
C ILE A 331 5.60 -8.91 17.03
N SER A 332 5.04 -8.59 18.21
CA SER A 332 4.92 -9.55 19.30
C SER A 332 4.06 -10.77 18.91
N ASP A 333 2.95 -10.54 18.21
CA ASP A 333 2.05 -11.61 17.77
C ASP A 333 2.64 -12.47 16.67
N ILE A 334 3.34 -11.87 15.71
CA ILE A 334 4.02 -12.62 14.65
C ILE A 334 5.12 -13.50 15.23
N GLU A 335 5.88 -13.00 16.22
CA GLU A 335 6.92 -13.80 16.89
C GLU A 335 6.34 -14.98 17.66
N GLN A 336 5.21 -14.80 18.36
CA GLN A 336 4.54 -15.85 19.12
C GLN A 336 3.89 -16.92 18.23
N LEU A 337 3.24 -16.50 17.14
CA LEU A 337 2.47 -17.40 16.27
C LEU A 337 3.35 -18.12 15.24
N HIS A 338 4.58 -17.64 15.03
CA HIS A 338 5.49 -18.12 13.97
C HIS A 338 4.89 -18.08 12.54
N ASP A 339 3.79 -17.37 12.37
CA ASP A 339 3.09 -17.17 11.10
C ASP A 339 2.70 -15.71 10.93
N HIS A 340 3.27 -15.08 9.91
CA HIS A 340 3.01 -13.69 9.55
C HIS A 340 1.56 -13.45 9.13
N ARG A 341 0.90 -14.44 8.51
CA ARG A 341 -0.51 -14.33 8.14
C ARG A 341 -1.40 -14.33 9.37
N ALA A 342 -1.18 -15.26 10.29
CA ALA A 342 -1.92 -15.34 11.55
C ALA A 342 -1.75 -14.06 12.39
N GLY A 343 -0.54 -13.50 12.46
CA GLY A 343 -0.28 -12.24 13.16
C GLY A 343 -1.01 -11.04 12.55
N LEU A 344 -1.06 -10.93 11.23
CA LEU A 344 -1.81 -9.89 10.52
C LEU A 344 -3.32 -10.05 10.70
N ILE A 345 -3.84 -11.27 10.64
CA ILE A 345 -5.27 -11.55 10.89
C ILE A 345 -5.66 -11.14 12.32
N ARG A 346 -4.82 -11.45 13.31
CA ARG A 346 -5.07 -11.10 14.72
C ARG A 346 -5.11 -9.60 14.98
N ASN A 347 -4.26 -8.82 14.30
CA ASN A 347 -4.18 -7.36 14.44
C ASN A 347 -4.99 -6.61 13.37
N SER A 348 -5.82 -7.32 12.60
CA SER A 348 -6.50 -6.78 11.42
C SER A 348 -7.35 -5.55 11.70
N GLU A 349 -8.18 -5.58 12.73
CA GLU A 349 -9.06 -4.46 13.10
C GLU A 349 -8.26 -3.19 13.41
N ALA A 350 -7.18 -3.32 14.20
CA ALA A 350 -6.31 -2.20 14.56
C ALA A 350 -5.54 -1.66 13.33
N LEU A 351 -5.08 -2.54 12.45
CA LEU A 351 -4.41 -2.16 11.21
C LEU A 351 -5.36 -1.43 10.25
N LEU A 352 -6.57 -1.92 10.08
CA LEU A 352 -7.61 -1.31 9.26
C LEU A 352 -8.02 0.07 9.82
N ASP A 353 -8.22 0.19 11.14
CA ASP A 353 -8.53 1.48 11.80
C ASP A 353 -7.38 2.49 11.64
N MET A 354 -6.12 2.07 11.85
CA MET A 354 -4.96 2.95 11.67
C MET A 354 -4.86 3.49 10.24
N MET A 355 -5.10 2.61 9.25
CA MET A 355 -5.03 2.94 7.84
C MET A 355 -6.31 3.62 7.32
N GLY A 356 -7.35 3.78 8.14
CA GLY A 356 -8.66 4.22 7.71
C GLY A 356 -9.19 3.39 6.53
N ALA A 357 -8.87 2.09 6.49
CA ALA A 357 -9.15 1.17 5.41
C ALA A 357 -10.26 0.20 5.81
N SER A 358 -11.06 -0.27 4.85
CA SER A 358 -12.07 -1.30 5.09
C SER A 358 -11.57 -2.70 4.80
N GLY A 359 -10.50 -2.82 4.00
CA GLY A 359 -9.94 -4.10 3.60
C GLY A 359 -8.43 -4.11 3.48
N LEU A 360 -7.84 -5.28 3.74
CA LEU A 360 -6.43 -5.59 3.60
C LEU A 360 -6.31 -6.93 2.85
N CYS A 361 -5.41 -7.01 1.89
CA CYS A 361 -5.12 -8.24 1.18
C CYS A 361 -3.61 -8.47 1.05
N LEU A 362 -3.17 -9.69 1.35
CA LEU A 362 -1.86 -10.18 0.95
C LEU A 362 -2.00 -11.07 -0.29
N PHE A 363 -1.36 -10.65 -1.37
CA PHE A 363 -1.30 -11.40 -2.63
C PHE A 363 0.10 -11.98 -2.84
N GLY A 364 0.21 -13.26 -3.23
CA GLY A 364 1.49 -13.89 -3.56
C GLY A 364 1.37 -15.33 -4.04
N ARG A 365 2.50 -16.06 -4.08
CA ARG A 365 2.55 -17.47 -4.54
C ARG A 365 1.64 -18.42 -3.74
N GLU A 366 1.39 -18.09 -2.49
CA GLU A 366 0.68 -18.93 -1.53
C GLU A 366 -0.84 -18.70 -1.54
N GLY A 367 -1.34 -17.92 -2.51
CA GLY A 367 -2.74 -17.56 -2.66
C GLY A 367 -3.05 -16.13 -2.20
N ILE A 368 -4.35 -15.84 -2.08
CA ILE A 368 -4.89 -14.56 -1.61
C ILE A 368 -5.29 -14.72 -0.14
N THR A 369 -4.85 -13.79 0.71
CA THR A 369 -5.35 -13.66 2.08
C THR A 369 -6.07 -12.33 2.22
N ALA A 370 -7.39 -12.37 2.15
CA ALA A 370 -8.27 -11.21 2.26
C ALA A 370 -8.78 -11.03 3.71
N ILE A 371 -8.78 -9.79 4.18
CA ILE A 371 -9.15 -9.38 5.54
C ILE A 371 -10.06 -8.15 5.42
N GLY A 372 -11.20 -8.16 6.10
CA GLY A 372 -12.20 -7.08 5.99
C GLY A 372 -12.95 -7.11 4.67
N SER A 373 -13.39 -5.94 4.21
CA SER A 373 -14.11 -5.77 2.94
C SER A 373 -13.13 -5.62 1.78
N THR A 374 -13.01 -6.66 0.95
CA THR A 374 -12.12 -6.67 -0.22
C THR A 374 -12.88 -6.99 -1.52
N PRO A 375 -12.37 -6.59 -2.69
CA PRO A 375 -12.93 -7.00 -3.98
C PRO A 375 -12.87 -8.52 -4.20
N PRO A 376 -13.57 -9.06 -5.22
CA PRO A 376 -13.44 -10.45 -5.63
C PRO A 376 -12.00 -10.81 -6.01
N GLU A 377 -11.59 -12.06 -5.80
CA GLU A 377 -10.22 -12.55 -6.06
C GLU A 377 -9.72 -12.23 -7.47
N SER A 378 -10.58 -12.42 -8.50
CA SER A 378 -10.25 -12.08 -9.89
C SER A 378 -9.93 -10.60 -10.12
N ALA A 379 -10.53 -9.70 -9.33
CA ALA A 379 -10.24 -8.28 -9.38
C ALA A 379 -8.94 -7.96 -8.62
N ILE A 380 -8.70 -8.61 -7.48
CA ILE A 380 -7.45 -8.47 -6.70
C ILE A 380 -6.24 -8.83 -7.56
N GLU A 381 -6.29 -9.92 -8.33
CA GLU A 381 -5.22 -10.32 -9.25
C GLU A 381 -4.92 -9.24 -10.30
N LYS A 382 -5.96 -8.66 -10.90
CA LYS A 382 -5.82 -7.59 -11.89
C LYS A 382 -5.23 -6.32 -11.25
N VAL A 383 -5.69 -5.94 -10.07
CA VAL A 383 -5.15 -4.78 -9.32
C VAL A 383 -3.69 -5.01 -8.96
N ALA A 384 -3.32 -6.19 -8.46
CA ALA A 384 -1.93 -6.54 -8.18
C ALA A 384 -1.03 -6.50 -9.43
N SER A 385 -1.59 -6.76 -10.62
CA SER A 385 -0.86 -6.68 -11.90
C SER A 385 -0.63 -5.24 -12.40
N LEU A 386 -1.45 -4.28 -11.95
CA LEU A 386 -1.27 -2.85 -12.26
C LEU A 386 -0.06 -2.26 -11.52
N VAL A 387 0.23 -2.81 -10.34
CA VAL A 387 1.37 -2.43 -9.49
C VAL A 387 2.68 -2.90 -10.14
N GLY A 388 3.57 -1.96 -10.47
CA GLY A 388 4.87 -2.24 -11.10
C GLY A 388 4.87 -2.31 -12.63
N ARG A 389 3.92 -1.65 -13.31
CA ARG A 389 4.04 -1.28 -14.74
C ARG A 389 4.81 0.03 -14.96
N ASN A 390 4.89 0.88 -13.94
CA ASN A 390 5.75 2.06 -13.93
C ASN A 390 7.11 1.67 -13.32
N ASP A 391 8.21 2.02 -13.99
CA ASP A 391 9.61 1.76 -13.58
C ASP A 391 10.03 2.44 -12.26
N SER A 392 9.13 3.19 -11.61
CA SER A 392 9.39 3.83 -10.32
C SER A 392 9.15 2.86 -9.17
N THR A 393 10.18 2.69 -8.35
CA THR A 393 10.28 1.92 -7.11
C THR A 393 9.28 2.27 -5.99
N GLU A 394 8.29 3.12 -6.24
CA GLU A 394 7.45 3.72 -5.22
C GLU A 394 6.04 3.12 -5.30
N LEU A 395 5.54 2.68 -4.14
CA LEU A 395 4.13 2.43 -3.81
C LEU A 395 3.09 2.99 -4.80
N PHE A 396 2.06 2.20 -5.09
CA PHE A 396 0.94 2.67 -5.93
C PHE A 396 -0.22 3.11 -5.04
N GLU A 397 -0.73 4.31 -5.25
CA GLU A 397 -1.90 4.81 -4.55
C GLU A 397 -2.88 5.49 -5.49
N THR A 398 -4.16 5.37 -5.18
CA THR A 398 -5.25 6.11 -5.82
C THR A 398 -6.43 6.19 -4.88
N ASP A 399 -7.16 7.30 -4.93
CA ASP A 399 -8.46 7.47 -4.28
C ASP A 399 -9.63 7.21 -5.26
N GLN A 400 -9.34 6.95 -6.54
CA GLN A 400 -10.34 6.75 -7.58
C GLN A 400 -9.93 5.67 -8.59
N LEU A 401 -9.93 4.41 -8.16
CA LEU A 401 -9.47 3.25 -8.95
C LEU A 401 -10.16 3.13 -10.32
N SER A 402 -11.43 3.53 -10.41
CA SER A 402 -12.24 3.44 -11.63
C SER A 402 -11.69 4.25 -12.83
N THR A 403 -10.87 5.26 -12.57
CA THR A 403 -10.19 6.05 -13.62
C THR A 403 -9.09 5.26 -14.33
N LEU A 404 -8.39 4.40 -13.59
CA LEU A 404 -7.28 3.58 -14.07
C LEU A 404 -7.74 2.17 -14.48
N PHE A 405 -8.78 1.67 -13.82
CA PHE A 405 -9.36 0.35 -14.04
C PHE A 405 -10.89 0.47 -14.10
N PRO A 406 -11.50 0.70 -15.28
CA PRO A 406 -12.94 0.97 -15.42
C PRO A 406 -13.85 -0.13 -14.85
N GLU A 407 -13.41 -1.39 -14.86
CA GLU A 407 -14.12 -2.52 -14.24
C GLU A 407 -14.29 -2.34 -12.71
N ALA A 408 -13.48 -1.49 -12.06
CA ALA A 408 -13.61 -1.16 -10.64
C ALA A 408 -14.93 -0.50 -10.25
N LYS A 409 -15.67 0.06 -11.22
CA LYS A 409 -17.01 0.59 -10.97
C LYS A 409 -17.96 -0.48 -10.39
N ALA A 410 -17.73 -1.76 -10.68
CA ALA A 410 -18.56 -2.86 -10.18
C ALA A 410 -18.35 -3.17 -8.69
N PHE A 411 -17.28 -2.67 -8.07
CA PHE A 411 -16.94 -2.89 -6.66
C PHE A 411 -16.49 -1.58 -5.98
N ALA A 412 -17.04 -0.45 -6.44
CA ALA A 412 -16.73 0.89 -5.94
C ALA A 412 -17.07 1.06 -4.45
N ASP A 413 -18.10 0.35 -3.98
CA ASP A 413 -18.55 0.24 -2.60
C ASP A 413 -17.51 -0.40 -1.66
N VAL A 414 -16.51 -1.10 -2.20
CA VAL A 414 -15.47 -1.79 -1.42
C VAL A 414 -14.06 -1.25 -1.71
N ALA A 415 -13.75 -0.93 -2.97
CA ALA A 415 -12.41 -0.51 -3.38
C ALA A 415 -12.41 0.60 -4.44
N SER A 416 -12.87 1.79 -4.03
CA SER A 416 -12.60 3.01 -4.79
C SER A 416 -11.21 3.56 -4.53
N GLY A 417 -10.69 3.38 -3.31
CA GLY A 417 -9.32 3.73 -2.95
C GLY A 417 -8.44 2.49 -2.82
N VAL A 418 -7.23 2.54 -3.37
CA VAL A 418 -6.24 1.46 -3.27
C VAL A 418 -4.89 2.04 -2.85
N LEU A 419 -4.25 1.42 -1.86
CA LEU A 419 -2.83 1.60 -1.56
C LEU A 419 -2.14 0.25 -1.69
N ALA A 420 -1.19 0.14 -2.61
CA ALA A 420 -0.50 -1.09 -2.94
C ALA A 420 0.99 -0.97 -2.65
N VAL A 421 1.46 -1.87 -1.78
CA VAL A 421 2.81 -1.87 -1.25
C VAL A 421 3.49 -3.20 -1.61
N PRO A 422 4.48 -3.21 -2.53
CA PRO A 422 5.14 -4.42 -2.96
C PRO A 422 6.05 -5.01 -1.86
N LEU A 423 5.94 -6.32 -1.62
CA LEU A 423 6.75 -7.09 -0.65
C LEU A 423 7.93 -7.81 -1.31
N SER A 424 7.86 -8.08 -2.61
CA SER A 424 8.93 -8.71 -3.40
C SER A 424 9.10 -8.00 -4.73
N ARG A 425 10.37 -7.87 -5.17
CA ARG A 425 10.74 -7.29 -6.48
C ARG A 425 10.81 -8.35 -7.60
N THR A 426 10.86 -9.63 -7.25
CA THR A 426 11.01 -10.74 -8.20
C THR A 426 9.74 -11.57 -8.31
N THR A 427 9.55 -12.20 -9.48
CA THR A 427 8.44 -13.11 -9.74
C THR A 427 8.61 -14.41 -8.94
N PRO A 428 7.54 -14.91 -8.27
CA PRO A 428 6.18 -14.36 -8.21
C PRO A 428 6.07 -13.13 -7.29
N ARG A 429 5.42 -12.08 -7.81
CA ARG A 429 5.22 -10.81 -7.10
C ARG A 429 4.40 -11.04 -5.83
N ARG A 430 4.86 -10.46 -4.72
CA ARG A 430 4.13 -10.40 -3.45
C ARG A 430 3.72 -8.95 -3.21
N VAL A 431 2.46 -8.70 -2.95
CA VAL A 431 1.92 -7.33 -2.78
C VAL A 431 0.95 -7.30 -1.60
N MET A 432 1.06 -6.25 -0.79
CA MET A 432 0.10 -5.90 0.24
C MET A 432 -0.81 -4.80 -0.30
N LEU A 433 -2.12 -5.03 -0.29
CA LEU A 433 -3.12 -4.13 -0.84
C LEU A 433 -4.05 -3.67 0.28
N TRP A 434 -4.27 -2.37 0.38
CA TRP A 434 -5.26 -1.76 1.26
C TRP A 434 -6.39 -1.20 0.42
N PHE A 435 -7.63 -1.38 0.87
CA PHE A 435 -8.83 -0.98 0.16
C PHE A 435 -9.67 -0.03 1.00
N ARG A 436 -10.19 1.00 0.34
CA ARG A 436 -11.18 1.93 0.89
C ARG A 436 -12.45 1.92 0.05
N PRO A 437 -13.63 1.94 0.69
CA PRO A 437 -14.89 2.02 -0.03
C PRO A 437 -15.05 3.41 -0.65
N GLU A 438 -15.96 3.56 -1.60
CA GLU A 438 -16.41 4.90 -1.97
C GLU A 438 -17.04 5.58 -0.77
N VAL A 439 -16.77 6.87 -0.64
CA VAL A 439 -17.50 7.74 0.25
C VAL A 439 -18.23 8.70 -0.66
N ALA A 440 -19.56 8.60 -0.69
CA ALA A 440 -20.39 9.58 -1.39
C ALA A 440 -20.07 10.96 -0.78
N GLN A 441 -19.28 11.75 -1.50
CA GLN A 441 -18.90 13.08 -1.08
C GLN A 441 -19.83 14.06 -1.76
N THR A 442 -20.75 14.57 -0.96
CA THR A 442 -21.60 15.69 -1.31
C THR A 442 -20.78 16.96 -1.13
N VAL A 443 -20.23 17.48 -2.22
CA VAL A 443 -19.49 18.75 -2.19
C VAL A 443 -20.49 19.87 -2.44
N HIS A 444 -20.67 20.73 -1.44
CA HIS A 444 -21.50 21.92 -1.59
C HIS A 444 -20.64 23.06 -2.11
N TRP A 445 -20.82 23.44 -3.37
CA TRP A 445 -20.16 24.58 -3.98
C TRP A 445 -20.98 25.86 -3.82
N ALA A 446 -20.32 26.99 -3.65
CA ALA A 446 -20.96 28.31 -3.69
C ALA A 446 -21.16 28.77 -5.15
N GLY A 447 -22.13 28.15 -5.83
CA GLY A 447 -22.38 28.26 -7.26
C GLY A 447 -21.81 27.08 -8.07
N ASN A 448 -22.22 26.94 -9.33
CA ASN A 448 -21.75 25.84 -10.19
C ASN A 448 -20.26 26.06 -10.57
N PRO A 449 -19.34 25.12 -10.25
CA PRO A 449 -17.91 25.26 -10.52
C PRO A 449 -17.56 25.28 -12.02
N ASP A 450 -18.33 24.62 -12.88
CA ASP A 450 -18.10 24.57 -14.34
C ASP A 450 -18.34 25.92 -15.03
N LYS A 451 -19.01 26.86 -14.35
CA LYS A 451 -19.34 28.20 -14.85
C LYS A 451 -18.65 29.31 -14.06
N SER A 452 -17.49 29.01 -13.47
CA SER A 452 -16.77 29.91 -12.57
C SER A 452 -16.33 31.22 -13.24
N VAL A 453 -15.97 31.18 -14.53
CA VAL A 453 -15.61 32.34 -15.36
C VAL A 453 -16.28 32.22 -16.72
N THR A 454 -17.01 33.25 -17.14
CA THR A 454 -17.62 33.32 -18.47
C THR A 454 -16.99 34.44 -19.30
N THR A 455 -16.80 34.19 -20.58
CA THR A 455 -16.31 35.17 -21.55
C THR A 455 -17.49 35.76 -22.32
N GLU A 456 -17.79 37.04 -22.08
CA GLU A 456 -18.75 37.79 -22.90
C GLU A 456 -18.01 38.96 -23.58
N ALA A 457 -18.10 39.05 -24.91
CA ALA A 457 -17.50 40.11 -25.73
C ALA A 457 -15.98 40.35 -25.48
N GLY A 458 -15.22 39.29 -25.19
CA GLY A 458 -13.77 39.36 -24.96
C GLY A 458 -13.36 39.85 -23.57
N ARG A 459 -14.30 40.06 -22.64
CA ARG A 459 -14.05 40.44 -21.24
C ARG A 459 -14.41 39.28 -20.30
N LEU A 460 -13.53 39.01 -19.34
CA LEU A 460 -13.76 38.02 -18.28
C LEU A 460 -14.82 38.55 -17.32
N ARG A 461 -15.90 37.79 -17.11
CA ARG A 461 -16.93 38.06 -16.11
C ARG A 461 -16.96 36.97 -15.05
N PRO A 462 -17.06 37.33 -13.76
CA PRO A 462 -17.23 36.36 -12.70
C PRO A 462 -18.63 35.75 -12.76
N ARG A 463 -18.81 34.57 -12.16
CA ARG A 463 -20.14 33.93 -12.04
C ARG A 463 -21.17 34.84 -11.37
N THR A 464 -22.43 34.68 -11.77
CA THR A 464 -23.57 35.49 -11.30
C THR A 464 -24.34 34.87 -10.13
N SER A 465 -24.13 33.58 -9.85
CA SER A 465 -24.84 32.86 -8.78
C SER A 465 -23.86 32.22 -7.81
N PHE A 466 -24.16 32.38 -6.52
CA PHE A 466 -23.47 31.76 -5.39
C PHE A 466 -24.38 30.84 -4.57
N ALA A 467 -25.57 30.54 -5.09
CA ALA A 467 -26.49 29.60 -4.45
C ALA A 467 -25.80 28.24 -4.30
N ALA A 468 -26.05 27.58 -3.16
CA ALA A 468 -25.47 26.27 -2.87
C ALA A 468 -25.79 25.29 -4.01
N TRP A 469 -24.74 24.83 -4.69
CA TRP A 469 -24.81 23.81 -5.73
C TRP A 469 -24.19 22.54 -5.18
N THR A 470 -24.87 21.42 -5.35
CA THR A 470 -24.42 20.15 -4.77
C THR A 470 -23.86 19.28 -5.87
N GLU A 471 -22.58 18.92 -5.74
CA GLU A 471 -21.95 17.89 -6.53
C GLU A 471 -21.96 16.58 -5.75
N GLU A 472 -22.57 15.54 -6.30
CA GLU A 472 -22.41 14.19 -5.79
C GLU A 472 -21.26 13.53 -6.54
N THR A 473 -20.12 13.37 -5.85
CA THR A 473 -19.00 12.61 -6.41
C THR A 473 -19.12 11.14 -5.98
N SER A 474 -19.31 10.26 -6.96
CA SER A 474 -19.39 8.81 -6.79
C SER A 474 -18.11 8.11 -7.25
N GLY A 475 -17.80 6.95 -6.67
CA GLY A 475 -16.66 6.12 -7.06
C GLY A 475 -15.30 6.65 -6.61
N ARG A 476 -15.26 7.49 -5.58
CA ARG A 476 -14.05 8.08 -4.97
C ARG A 476 -14.01 7.77 -3.48
N ALA A 477 -12.84 7.39 -2.98
CA ALA A 477 -12.57 7.15 -1.57
C ALA A 477 -11.93 8.39 -0.91
N LEU A 478 -11.76 8.33 0.41
CA LEU A 478 -10.93 9.31 1.12
C LEU A 478 -9.46 9.20 0.67
N PRO A 479 -8.77 10.32 0.37
CA PRO A 479 -7.36 10.32 0.00
C PRO A 479 -6.47 9.71 1.08
N TRP A 480 -5.47 8.93 0.66
CA TRP A 480 -4.44 8.39 1.54
C TRP A 480 -3.59 9.52 2.12
N GLN A 481 -3.46 9.54 3.44
CA GLN A 481 -2.69 10.55 4.14
C GLN A 481 -1.22 10.14 4.20
N PRO A 482 -0.26 11.10 4.19
CA PRO A 482 1.17 10.80 4.23
C PRO A 482 1.60 9.87 5.37
N HIS A 483 0.96 9.99 6.54
CA HIS A 483 1.27 9.15 7.70
C HIS A 483 0.75 7.70 7.53
N GLU A 484 -0.33 7.49 6.77
CA GLU A 484 -0.88 6.15 6.47
C GLU A 484 0.04 5.44 5.50
N ILE A 485 0.50 6.15 4.45
CA ILE A 485 1.47 5.64 3.49
C ILE A 485 2.77 5.23 4.21
N ALA A 486 3.28 6.10 5.09
CA ALA A 486 4.46 5.80 5.90
C ALA A 486 4.24 4.55 6.78
N ALA A 487 3.09 4.43 7.44
CA ALA A 487 2.75 3.27 8.25
C ALA A 487 2.68 1.97 7.42
N ALA A 488 2.09 2.01 6.22
CA ALA A 488 2.03 0.85 5.32
C ALA A 488 3.42 0.39 4.85
N VAL A 489 4.33 1.34 4.62
CA VAL A 489 5.74 1.08 4.31
C VAL A 489 6.46 0.44 5.50
N GLU A 490 6.23 0.93 6.72
CA GLU A 490 6.80 0.33 7.94
C GLU A 490 6.27 -1.10 8.17
N ILE A 491 4.96 -1.34 7.97
CA ILE A 491 4.36 -2.67 8.08
C ILE A 491 4.94 -3.62 7.04
N ARG A 492 5.15 -3.16 5.80
CA ARG A 492 5.83 -3.93 4.74
C ARG A 492 7.20 -4.41 5.22
N ASP A 493 8.01 -3.52 5.76
CA ASP A 493 9.39 -3.86 6.17
C ASP A 493 9.40 -4.92 7.27
N LEU A 494 8.48 -4.84 8.23
CA LEU A 494 8.31 -5.88 9.26
C LEU A 494 7.91 -7.23 8.69
N VAL A 495 6.95 -7.23 7.76
CA VAL A 495 6.48 -8.47 7.12
C VAL A 495 7.62 -9.10 6.32
N ILE A 496 8.41 -8.30 5.59
CA ILE A 496 9.61 -8.77 4.88
C ILE A 496 10.61 -9.39 5.86
N ASP A 497 10.95 -8.70 6.95
CA ASP A 497 11.90 -9.18 7.95
C ASP A 497 11.48 -10.53 8.54
N VAL A 498 10.20 -10.71 8.83
CA VAL A 498 9.66 -11.97 9.33
C VAL A 498 9.77 -13.08 8.29
N ILE A 499 9.40 -12.79 7.04
CA ILE A 499 9.49 -13.77 5.94
C ILE A 499 10.94 -14.23 5.76
N LEU A 500 11.90 -13.31 5.81
CA LEU A 500 13.33 -13.64 5.72
C LEU A 500 13.79 -14.54 6.88
N ARG A 501 13.47 -14.18 8.13
CA ARG A 501 13.81 -14.99 9.31
C ARG A 501 13.21 -16.40 9.25
N ASN A 502 11.96 -16.53 8.81
CA ASN A 502 11.31 -17.84 8.66
C ASN A 502 11.97 -18.67 7.57
N THR A 503 12.37 -18.04 6.46
CA THR A 503 13.09 -18.71 5.36
C THR A 503 14.44 -19.23 5.84
N GLU A 504 15.24 -18.41 6.54
CA GLU A 504 16.51 -18.84 7.12
C GLU A 504 16.35 -20.00 8.12
N LYS A 505 15.30 -19.95 8.96
CA LYS A 505 15.00 -21.03 9.92
C LYS A 505 14.66 -22.33 9.20
N LEU A 506 13.86 -22.26 8.12
CA LEU A 506 13.48 -23.41 7.31
C LEU A 506 14.71 -24.04 6.64
N GLU A 507 15.57 -23.23 6.05
CA GLU A 507 16.82 -23.69 5.42
C GLU A 507 17.76 -24.37 6.42
N ARG A 508 17.89 -23.81 7.63
CA ARG A 508 18.67 -24.44 8.71
C ARG A 508 18.11 -25.79 9.16
N VAL A 509 16.79 -25.95 9.22
CA VAL A 509 16.16 -27.23 9.57
C VAL A 509 16.34 -28.23 8.43
N ASN A 510 16.13 -27.81 7.19
CA ASN A 510 16.24 -28.69 6.02
C ASN A 510 17.69 -29.20 5.83
N THR A 511 18.69 -28.32 6.01
CA THR A 511 20.11 -28.72 5.98
C THR A 511 20.48 -29.69 7.10
N LYS A 512 19.95 -29.50 8.32
CA LYS A 512 20.12 -30.46 9.42
C LYS A 512 19.48 -31.82 9.12
N LEU A 513 18.27 -31.82 8.57
CA LEU A 513 17.56 -33.03 8.20
C LEU A 513 18.31 -33.81 7.11
N ALA A 514 18.75 -33.12 6.06
CA ALA A 514 19.53 -33.70 4.97
C ALA A 514 20.82 -34.35 5.50
N ARG A 515 21.55 -33.65 6.36
CA ARG A 515 22.76 -34.18 7.01
C ARG A 515 22.47 -35.40 7.89
N SER A 516 21.43 -35.35 8.71
CA SER A 516 21.06 -36.48 9.58
C SER A 516 20.66 -37.71 8.77
N ASN A 517 19.98 -37.53 7.63
CA ASN A 517 19.65 -38.64 6.74
C ASN A 517 20.91 -39.25 6.11
N GLU A 518 21.87 -38.42 5.68
CA GLU A 518 23.14 -38.89 5.13
C GLU A 518 23.98 -39.67 6.17
N GLU A 519 24.04 -39.18 7.41
CA GLU A 519 24.74 -39.84 8.52
C GLU A 519 24.12 -41.22 8.84
N LEU A 520 22.78 -41.32 8.85
CA LEU A 520 22.07 -42.57 9.10
C LEU A 520 22.34 -43.61 7.98
N GLU A 521 22.33 -43.17 6.72
CA GLU A 521 22.67 -44.02 5.58
C GLU A 521 24.12 -44.50 5.63
N ALA A 522 25.07 -43.62 5.97
CA ALA A 522 26.49 -43.97 6.10
C ALA A 522 26.70 -45.00 7.21
N PHE A 523 26.07 -44.80 8.37
CA PHE A 523 26.11 -45.74 9.48
C PHE A 523 25.59 -47.13 9.09
N ALA A 524 24.42 -47.20 8.43
CA ALA A 524 23.85 -48.47 7.99
C ALA A 524 24.77 -49.23 7.02
N ASN A 525 25.50 -48.52 6.15
CA ASN A 525 26.44 -49.13 5.20
C ASN A 525 27.71 -49.67 5.89
N VAL A 526 28.32 -48.88 6.77
CA VAL A 526 29.53 -49.29 7.51
C VAL A 526 29.21 -50.46 8.43
N ALA A 527 28.13 -50.37 9.21
CA ALA A 527 27.69 -51.45 10.09
C ALA A 527 27.43 -52.76 9.31
N SER A 528 26.80 -52.67 8.13
CA SER A 528 26.56 -53.86 7.29
C SER A 528 27.87 -54.48 6.77
N HIS A 529 28.87 -53.66 6.44
CA HIS A 529 30.18 -54.17 6.01
C HIS A 529 30.92 -54.86 7.17
N ASP A 530 30.96 -54.23 8.32
CA ASP A 530 31.76 -54.69 9.46
C ASP A 530 31.18 -55.93 10.14
N ILE A 531 29.88 -56.23 9.94
CA ILE A 531 29.25 -57.47 10.41
C ILE A 531 29.46 -58.62 9.40
N LYS A 532 29.64 -58.35 8.09
CA LYS A 532 29.85 -59.40 7.09
C LYS A 532 31.15 -60.17 7.30
N GLU A 533 32.22 -59.49 7.68
CA GLU A 533 33.54 -60.10 7.84
C GLU A 533 33.62 -61.12 8.99
N PRO A 534 33.21 -60.79 10.24
CA PRO A 534 33.20 -61.78 11.32
C PRO A 534 32.25 -62.94 11.02
N LEU A 535 31.15 -62.69 10.31
CA LEU A 535 30.21 -63.73 9.92
C LEU A 535 30.82 -64.72 8.92
N ARG A 536 31.57 -64.22 7.94
CA ARG A 536 32.32 -65.06 6.97
C ARG A 536 33.32 -65.97 7.68
N HIS A 537 33.96 -65.48 8.75
CA HIS A 537 34.85 -66.30 9.58
C HIS A 537 34.09 -67.39 10.34
N ILE A 538 32.93 -67.09 10.93
CA ILE A 538 32.09 -68.08 11.61
C ILE A 538 31.67 -69.18 10.62
N GLU A 539 31.25 -68.82 9.40
CA GLU A 539 30.89 -69.78 8.36
C GLU A 539 32.07 -70.67 7.94
N ALA A 540 33.26 -70.09 7.78
CA ALA A 540 34.46 -70.85 7.39
C ALA A 540 34.91 -71.84 8.48
N PHE A 541 34.92 -71.43 9.75
CA PHE A 541 35.27 -72.32 10.86
C PHE A 541 34.21 -73.39 11.10
N ALA A 542 32.93 -73.03 10.96
CA ALA A 542 31.83 -74.00 11.04
C ALA A 542 31.95 -75.05 9.93
N GLY A 543 32.25 -74.66 8.68
CA GLY A 543 32.49 -75.59 7.59
C GLY A 543 33.64 -76.57 7.85
N LEU A 544 34.79 -76.07 8.31
CA LEU A 544 35.94 -76.92 8.65
C LEU A 544 35.66 -77.88 9.82
N LEU A 545 34.93 -77.40 10.84
CA LEU A 545 34.46 -78.24 11.94
C LEU A 545 33.48 -79.31 11.46
N GLY A 546 32.61 -78.96 10.52
CA GLY A 546 31.63 -79.86 9.92
C GLY A 546 32.29 -81.00 9.17
N GLU A 547 33.31 -80.70 8.35
CA GLU A 547 34.11 -81.72 7.65
C GLU A 547 34.81 -82.66 8.63
N SER A 548 35.47 -82.10 9.66
CA SER A 548 36.20 -82.88 10.67
C SER A 548 35.28 -83.78 11.52
N ILE A 549 34.10 -83.29 11.91
CA ILE A 549 33.12 -84.05 12.70
C ILE A 549 32.44 -85.15 11.86
N ARG A 550 32.24 -84.90 10.56
CA ARG A 550 31.70 -85.90 9.64
C ARG A 550 32.65 -87.10 9.45
N GLU A 551 33.96 -86.88 9.55
CA GLU A 551 34.96 -87.96 9.57
C GLU A 551 34.98 -88.73 10.90
N MET A 552 34.68 -88.08 12.03
CA MET A 552 34.62 -88.72 13.36
C MET A 552 33.33 -89.51 13.61
N GLY A 553 32.25 -89.25 12.87
CA GLY A 553 30.98 -89.98 12.96
C GLY A 553 30.08 -89.58 14.16
N ASP A 554 30.34 -88.44 14.81
CA ASP A 554 29.52 -87.95 15.94
C ASP A 554 28.32 -87.15 15.43
N GLU A 555 27.14 -87.80 15.41
CA GLU A 555 25.88 -87.20 14.96
C GLU A 555 25.47 -85.96 15.76
N ARG A 556 25.78 -85.91 17.07
CA ARG A 556 25.35 -84.81 17.94
C ARG A 556 26.16 -83.55 17.66
N LEU A 557 27.47 -83.69 17.52
CA LEU A 557 28.35 -82.58 17.12
C LEU A 557 28.06 -82.13 15.69
N GLY A 558 27.73 -83.06 14.78
CA GLY A 558 27.34 -82.73 13.41
C GLY A 558 26.08 -81.87 13.33
N LEU A 559 25.07 -82.18 14.16
CA LEU A 559 23.85 -81.38 14.27
C LEU A 559 24.12 -79.96 14.82
N MET A 560 25.03 -79.82 15.80
CA MET A 560 25.38 -78.52 16.36
C MET A 560 26.09 -77.62 15.35
N VAL A 561 27.03 -78.17 14.58
CA VAL A 561 27.73 -77.42 13.52
C VAL A 561 26.78 -77.02 12.39
N SER A 562 25.91 -77.93 11.94
CA SER A 562 24.88 -77.60 10.94
C SER A 562 23.96 -76.47 11.43
N GLY A 563 23.67 -76.41 12.74
CA GLY A 563 22.95 -75.30 13.35
C GLY A 563 23.68 -73.95 13.26
N ILE A 564 25.00 -73.93 13.46
CA ILE A 564 25.85 -72.73 13.35
C ILE A 564 25.91 -72.25 11.89
N GLU A 565 26.11 -73.17 10.94
CA GLU A 565 26.14 -72.86 9.51
C GLU A 565 24.83 -72.23 9.04
N LYS A 566 23.69 -72.86 9.36
CA LYS A 566 22.35 -72.34 9.03
C LYS A 566 22.09 -70.97 9.65
N SER A 567 22.48 -70.78 10.91
CA SER A 567 22.30 -69.49 11.61
C SER A 567 23.16 -68.38 10.99
N SER A 568 24.38 -68.72 10.57
CA SER A 568 25.32 -67.77 9.98
C SER A 568 24.87 -67.37 8.57
N GLN A 569 24.46 -68.34 7.75
CA GLN A 569 23.91 -68.09 6.44
C GLN A 569 22.65 -67.21 6.50
N ARG A 570 21.79 -67.42 7.50
CA ARG A 570 20.61 -66.59 7.73
C ARG A 570 20.98 -65.15 8.09
N LEU A 571 21.97 -64.94 8.95
CA LEU A 571 22.44 -63.61 9.30
C LEU A 571 23.03 -62.88 8.09
N ARG A 572 23.72 -63.61 7.20
CA ARG A 572 24.33 -63.05 5.98
C ARG A 572 23.28 -62.50 5.03
N ILE A 573 22.18 -63.24 4.86
CA ILE A 573 21.03 -62.80 4.07
C ILE A 573 20.43 -61.52 4.68
N LEU A 574 20.20 -61.49 6.00
CA LEU A 574 19.65 -60.30 6.67
C LEU A 574 20.52 -59.05 6.51
N ILE A 575 21.85 -59.19 6.61
CA ILE A 575 22.78 -58.06 6.47
C ILE A 575 22.84 -57.58 5.01
N ASN A 576 22.88 -58.50 4.05
CA ASN A 576 22.86 -58.14 2.63
C ASN A 576 21.59 -57.38 2.27
N ASP A 577 20.45 -57.88 2.75
CA ASP A 577 19.17 -57.26 2.49
C ASP A 577 19.03 -55.89 3.17
N LEU A 578 19.55 -55.72 4.39
CA LEU A 578 19.60 -54.43 5.08
C LEU A 578 20.47 -53.42 4.31
N ALA A 579 21.63 -53.86 3.84
CA ALA A 579 22.53 -53.04 3.03
C ALA A 579 21.85 -52.61 1.72
N GLU A 580 21.18 -53.54 1.04
CA GLU A 580 20.43 -53.26 -0.18
C GLU A 580 19.29 -52.27 0.08
N PHE A 581 18.49 -52.50 1.14
CA PHE A 581 17.41 -51.60 1.53
C PHE A 581 17.90 -50.17 1.79
N SER A 582 19.06 -50.01 2.42
CA SER A 582 19.72 -48.71 2.64
C SER A 582 20.17 -48.05 1.33
N GLN A 583 20.69 -48.82 0.36
CA GLN A 583 21.28 -48.31 -0.88
C GLN A 583 20.29 -47.94 -1.98
N LEU A 584 19.02 -48.37 -1.90
CA LEU A 584 17.98 -48.11 -2.92
C LEU A 584 17.72 -46.61 -3.23
N GLY A 585 18.25 -45.69 -2.42
CA GLY A 585 18.23 -44.23 -2.65
C GLY A 585 19.39 -43.65 -3.48
N ARG A 586 20.58 -44.28 -3.51
CA ARG A 586 21.81 -43.68 -4.09
C ARG A 586 22.12 -44.08 -5.53
N ARG A 587 21.73 -45.28 -5.96
CA ARG A 587 22.03 -45.82 -7.30
C ARG A 587 20.79 -45.77 -8.20
N SER A 588 20.46 -44.58 -8.68
CA SER A 588 19.27 -44.36 -9.50
C SER A 588 19.65 -44.08 -10.95
N LYS A 589 19.43 -45.06 -11.85
CA LYS A 589 19.46 -44.80 -13.29
C LYS A 589 18.18 -44.03 -13.69
N PRO A 590 18.23 -43.20 -14.75
CA PRO A 590 17.04 -42.53 -15.28
C PRO A 590 15.98 -43.56 -15.70
N LEU A 591 14.70 -43.25 -15.46
CA LEU A 591 13.56 -44.11 -15.80
C LEU A 591 13.37 -44.17 -17.32
N THR A 592 13.38 -45.37 -17.89
CA THR A 592 13.20 -45.62 -19.32
C THR A 592 11.88 -46.35 -19.61
N GLN A 593 11.37 -46.23 -20.84
CA GLN A 593 10.24 -47.07 -21.26
C GLN A 593 10.68 -48.53 -21.29
N THR A 594 10.01 -49.38 -20.50
CA THR A 594 10.34 -50.79 -20.34
C THR A 594 9.08 -51.63 -20.47
N SER A 595 9.13 -52.68 -21.28
CA SER A 595 8.07 -53.68 -21.39
C SER A 595 8.05 -54.56 -20.15
N LEU A 596 7.00 -54.48 -19.34
CA LEU A 596 6.86 -55.36 -18.17
C LEU A 596 6.59 -56.81 -18.56
N LEU A 597 6.10 -57.06 -19.77
CA LEU A 597 5.93 -58.40 -20.33
C LEU A 597 7.26 -59.12 -20.48
N GLU A 598 8.26 -58.46 -21.08
CA GLU A 598 9.62 -59.02 -21.22
C GLU A 598 10.24 -59.31 -19.86
N VAL A 599 10.09 -58.38 -18.91
CA VAL A 599 10.65 -58.55 -17.56
C VAL A 599 9.98 -59.73 -16.84
N ALA A 600 8.66 -59.90 -16.97
CA ALA A 600 7.96 -61.04 -16.38
C ALA A 600 8.42 -62.38 -16.99
N GLN A 601 8.64 -62.43 -18.31
CA GLN A 601 9.14 -63.63 -19.00
C GLN A 601 10.56 -64.00 -18.57
N GLU A 602 11.44 -63.00 -18.41
CA GLU A 602 12.79 -63.19 -17.85
C GLU A 602 12.73 -63.78 -16.44
N VAL A 603 11.88 -63.21 -15.56
CA VAL A 603 11.73 -63.71 -14.18
C VAL A 603 11.24 -65.15 -14.13
N VAL A 604 10.29 -65.52 -14.99
CA VAL A 604 9.80 -66.91 -15.08
C VAL A 604 10.90 -67.84 -15.57
N THR A 605 11.73 -67.40 -16.52
CA THR A 605 12.89 -68.15 -17.02
C THR A 605 13.94 -68.34 -15.92
N ASP A 606 14.24 -67.30 -15.14
CA ASP A 606 15.18 -67.37 -14.02
C ASP A 606 14.71 -68.34 -12.92
N LEU A 607 13.38 -68.44 -12.71
CA LEU A 607 12.77 -69.28 -11.68
C LEU A 607 12.38 -70.68 -12.16
N HIS A 608 12.75 -71.08 -13.40
CA HIS A 608 12.32 -72.35 -14.01
C HIS A 608 12.50 -73.57 -13.10
N GLN A 609 13.69 -73.73 -12.48
CA GLN A 609 13.98 -74.86 -11.60
C GLN A 609 13.00 -74.92 -10.41
N ARG A 610 12.70 -73.77 -9.80
CA ARG A 610 11.75 -73.68 -8.68
C ARG A 610 10.31 -73.91 -9.11
N ILE A 611 9.96 -73.51 -10.32
CA ILE A 611 8.65 -73.74 -10.92
C ILE A 611 8.45 -75.25 -11.15
N ASP A 612 9.46 -75.93 -11.68
CA ASP A 612 9.47 -77.38 -11.91
C ASP A 612 9.40 -78.16 -10.59
N GLU A 613 10.24 -77.81 -9.60
CA GLU A 613 10.23 -78.39 -8.25
C GLU A 613 8.87 -78.21 -7.55
N ALA A 614 8.19 -77.08 -7.78
CA ALA A 614 6.88 -76.81 -7.23
C ALA A 614 5.72 -77.38 -8.07
N SER A 615 6.01 -77.96 -9.25
CA SER A 615 5.03 -78.34 -10.27
C SER A 615 3.99 -77.21 -10.50
N ALA A 616 4.49 -75.97 -10.59
CA ALA A 616 3.67 -74.78 -10.68
C ALA A 616 3.34 -74.42 -12.13
N ILE A 617 2.14 -73.92 -12.37
CA ILE A 617 1.71 -73.38 -13.66
C ILE A 617 1.73 -71.86 -13.54
N VAL A 618 2.59 -71.20 -14.30
CA VAL A 618 2.69 -69.74 -14.33
C VAL A 618 2.12 -69.21 -15.65
N GLU A 619 1.04 -68.45 -15.57
CA GLU A 619 0.37 -67.82 -16.71
C GLU A 619 0.69 -66.32 -16.73
N ILE A 620 1.32 -65.85 -17.81
CA ILE A 620 1.58 -64.42 -18.04
C ILE A 620 0.53 -63.90 -19.01
N GLY A 621 -0.32 -62.97 -18.55
CA GLY A 621 -1.27 -62.23 -19.38
C GLY A 621 -0.69 -60.92 -19.90
N ASP A 622 -1.56 -60.05 -20.41
CA ASP A 622 -1.15 -58.75 -20.95
C ASP A 622 -0.57 -57.83 -19.86
N LEU A 623 0.59 -57.24 -20.14
CA LEU A 623 1.31 -56.33 -19.23
C LEU A 623 1.74 -55.05 -19.98
N PRO A 624 1.60 -53.86 -19.35
CA PRO A 624 1.84 -52.58 -20.02
C PRO A 624 3.33 -52.23 -20.15
N VAL A 625 3.62 -51.25 -20.99
CA VAL A 625 4.92 -50.54 -21.01
C VAL A 625 4.88 -49.41 -19.99
N ALA A 626 5.84 -49.39 -19.05
CA ALA A 626 5.91 -48.38 -18.00
C ALA A 626 7.25 -47.61 -18.05
N ARG A 627 7.25 -46.37 -17.54
CA ARG A 627 8.51 -45.62 -17.33
C ARG A 627 9.13 -46.04 -16.02
N CYS A 628 10.05 -47.00 -16.07
CA CYS A 628 10.63 -47.60 -14.87
C CYS A 628 12.09 -48.03 -15.06
N ASP A 629 12.77 -48.30 -13.96
CA ASP A 629 14.06 -48.99 -13.97
C ASP A 629 13.84 -50.50 -14.15
N ARG A 630 14.29 -51.05 -15.30
CA ARG A 630 14.12 -52.46 -15.67
C ARG A 630 14.61 -53.42 -14.58
N ASN A 631 15.77 -53.15 -13.97
CA ASN A 631 16.35 -54.04 -12.97
C ASN A 631 15.54 -54.03 -11.67
N GLN A 632 15.06 -52.86 -11.25
CA GLN A 632 14.23 -52.75 -10.06
C GLN A 632 12.85 -53.38 -10.26
N MET A 633 12.27 -53.28 -11.46
CA MET A 633 11.01 -53.98 -11.77
C MET A 633 11.18 -55.49 -11.85
N ARG A 634 12.31 -55.97 -12.40
CA ARG A 634 12.67 -57.39 -12.36
C ARG A 634 12.73 -57.89 -10.91
N GLN A 635 13.34 -57.13 -10.02
CA GLN A 635 13.41 -57.46 -8.59
C GLN A 635 12.03 -57.50 -7.93
N VAL A 636 11.13 -56.54 -8.22
CA VAL A 636 9.75 -56.55 -7.71
C VAL A 636 9.03 -57.82 -8.17
N LEU A 637 9.03 -58.11 -9.47
CA LEU A 637 8.34 -59.27 -10.03
C LEU A 637 8.95 -60.58 -9.52
N GLN A 638 10.27 -60.68 -9.42
CA GLN A 638 10.96 -61.85 -8.86
C GLN A 638 10.58 -62.08 -7.40
N ASN A 639 10.52 -61.03 -6.58
CA ASN A 639 10.10 -61.14 -5.18
C ASN A 639 8.63 -61.61 -5.05
N LEU A 640 7.73 -61.07 -5.86
CA LEU A 640 6.31 -61.44 -5.84
C LEU A 640 6.08 -62.88 -6.34
N VAL A 641 6.70 -63.29 -7.45
CA VAL A 641 6.57 -64.65 -8.01
C VAL A 641 7.26 -65.68 -7.12
N SER A 642 8.43 -65.37 -6.57
CA SER A 642 9.12 -66.24 -5.60
C SER A 642 8.28 -66.44 -4.34
N ASN A 643 7.62 -65.39 -3.83
CA ASN A 643 6.69 -65.53 -2.71
C ASN A 643 5.50 -66.42 -3.05
N ALA A 644 4.92 -66.28 -4.25
CA ALA A 644 3.81 -67.12 -4.71
C ALA A 644 4.19 -68.62 -4.79
N LEU A 645 5.40 -68.94 -5.27
CA LEU A 645 5.92 -70.32 -5.30
C LEU A 645 6.20 -70.88 -3.90
N LYS A 646 6.70 -70.02 -3.02
CA LYS A 646 7.09 -70.36 -1.66
C LYS A 646 5.88 -70.69 -0.77
N TYR A 647 4.86 -69.84 -0.77
CA TYR A 647 3.68 -69.98 0.10
C TYR A 647 2.55 -70.82 -0.55
N ARG A 648 2.93 -71.84 -1.31
CA ARG A 648 2.00 -72.79 -1.93
C ARG A 648 1.34 -73.70 -0.88
N ARG A 649 0.13 -74.16 -1.17
CA ARG A 649 -0.59 -75.11 -0.31
C ARG A 649 -0.22 -76.55 -0.65
N PRO A 650 0.22 -77.37 0.32
CA PRO A 650 0.48 -78.80 0.08
C PRO A 650 -0.78 -79.52 -0.43
N GLY A 651 -0.64 -80.35 -1.47
CA GLY A 651 -1.73 -81.14 -2.04
C GLY A 651 -2.60 -80.43 -3.09
N ARG A 652 -2.29 -79.19 -3.48
CA ARG A 652 -2.95 -78.47 -4.59
C ARG A 652 -1.92 -78.07 -5.65
N PRO A 653 -2.22 -78.19 -6.96
CA PRO A 653 -1.35 -77.68 -8.01
C PRO A 653 -1.17 -76.17 -7.85
N CYS A 654 0.08 -75.70 -7.77
CA CYS A 654 0.40 -74.29 -7.64
C CYS A 654 0.08 -73.57 -8.97
N ARG A 655 -0.77 -72.54 -8.92
CA ARG A 655 -1.11 -71.71 -10.07
C ARG A 655 -0.82 -70.26 -9.76
N ILE A 656 -0.06 -69.62 -10.62
CA ILE A 656 0.35 -68.22 -10.49
C ILE A 656 -0.05 -67.51 -11.78
N ARG A 657 -0.74 -66.37 -11.67
CA ARG A 657 -1.12 -65.55 -12.81
C ARG A 657 -0.56 -64.15 -12.66
N VAL A 658 0.18 -63.68 -13.67
CA VAL A 658 0.71 -62.31 -13.74
C VAL A 658 -0.06 -61.56 -14.82
N PHE A 659 -0.78 -60.48 -14.48
CA PHE A 659 -1.65 -59.76 -15.42
C PHE A 659 -1.80 -58.30 -15.02
N ALA A 660 -2.23 -57.44 -15.95
CA ALA A 660 -2.64 -56.09 -15.65
C ALA A 660 -4.17 -55.93 -15.63
N GLU A 661 -4.69 -55.12 -14.72
CA GLU A 661 -6.10 -54.70 -14.70
C GLU A 661 -6.20 -53.18 -14.57
N SER A 662 -7.20 -52.59 -15.22
CA SER A 662 -7.52 -51.16 -15.06
C SER A 662 -8.63 -51.01 -14.02
N ARG A 663 -8.37 -50.24 -12.98
CA ARG A 663 -9.33 -49.99 -11.90
C ARG A 663 -9.56 -48.50 -11.74
N THR A 664 -10.83 -48.12 -11.64
CA THR A 664 -11.23 -46.74 -11.36
C THR A 664 -11.03 -46.47 -9.88
N GLU A 665 -10.08 -45.62 -9.51
CA GLU A 665 -9.85 -45.22 -8.12
C GLU A 665 -10.42 -43.80 -7.86
N PRO A 666 -11.04 -43.58 -6.69
CA PRO A 666 -11.39 -42.23 -6.25
C PRO A 666 -10.10 -41.43 -5.99
N ARG A 667 -10.03 -40.19 -6.50
CA ARG A 667 -8.87 -39.32 -6.27
C ARG A 667 -8.69 -39.01 -4.78
N PRO A 668 -7.43 -38.83 -4.30
CA PRO A 668 -7.19 -38.33 -2.95
C PRO A 668 -7.93 -37.00 -2.74
N ARG A 669 -8.45 -36.76 -1.52
CA ARG A 669 -9.12 -35.49 -1.18
C ARG A 669 -8.19 -34.30 -1.47
N GLY A 670 -8.57 -33.46 -2.44
CA GLY A 670 -7.85 -32.22 -2.76
C GLY A 670 -7.78 -31.82 -4.24
N GLU A 671 -8.13 -32.70 -5.19
CA GLU A 671 -8.14 -32.38 -6.63
C GLU A 671 -9.54 -32.53 -7.23
N VAL A 672 -9.97 -31.55 -8.05
CA VAL A 672 -11.29 -31.53 -8.71
C VAL A 672 -11.29 -32.43 -9.95
N GLY A 673 -12.26 -33.35 -10.04
CA GLY A 673 -12.50 -34.25 -11.19
C GLY A 673 -12.89 -35.67 -10.76
N ASP A 674 -13.84 -36.28 -11.48
CA ASP A 674 -14.38 -37.62 -11.19
C ASP A 674 -13.41 -38.73 -11.61
N SER A 675 -12.74 -39.33 -10.62
CA SER A 675 -11.96 -40.57 -10.69
C SER A 675 -10.73 -40.60 -11.61
N THR A 676 -9.72 -41.39 -11.25
CA THR A 676 -8.56 -41.65 -12.14
C THR A 676 -8.51 -43.15 -12.43
N ILE A 677 -8.39 -43.53 -13.69
CA ILE A 677 -8.14 -44.92 -14.08
C ILE A 677 -6.69 -45.22 -13.72
N SER A 678 -6.47 -46.11 -12.74
CA SER A 678 -5.13 -46.61 -12.41
C SER A 678 -5.01 -48.05 -12.91
N THR A 679 -3.91 -48.35 -13.60
CA THR A 679 -3.62 -49.71 -14.03
C THR A 679 -2.76 -50.39 -12.95
N ARG A 680 -3.23 -51.52 -12.46
CA ARG A 680 -2.55 -52.37 -11.49
C ARG A 680 -1.90 -53.54 -12.21
N VAL A 681 -0.64 -53.79 -11.91
CA VAL A 681 0.06 -55.02 -12.27
C VAL A 681 -0.08 -55.99 -11.11
N CYS A 682 -0.71 -57.13 -11.37
CA CYS A 682 -1.14 -58.11 -10.38
C CYS A 682 -0.38 -59.42 -10.53
N VAL A 683 0.03 -60.01 -9.41
CA VAL A 683 0.57 -61.37 -9.27
C VAL A 683 -0.37 -62.12 -8.32
N SER A 684 -1.17 -63.02 -8.89
CA SER A 684 -2.19 -63.79 -8.18
C SER A 684 -1.75 -65.24 -8.01
N ASP A 685 -1.82 -65.76 -6.79
CA ASP A 685 -1.49 -67.15 -6.44
C ASP A 685 -2.70 -67.87 -5.82
N ASN A 686 -2.69 -69.20 -5.88
CA ASN A 686 -3.71 -70.06 -5.25
C ASN A 686 -3.22 -70.76 -3.97
N GLY A 687 -2.24 -70.15 -3.29
CA GLY A 687 -1.52 -70.66 -2.14
C GLY A 687 -2.29 -70.59 -0.83
N ILE A 688 -1.58 -70.46 0.29
CA ILE A 688 -2.16 -70.54 1.63
C ILE A 688 -3.03 -69.33 1.99
N GLY A 689 -2.80 -68.15 1.40
CA GLY A 689 -3.44 -66.90 1.81
C GLY A 689 -3.17 -66.52 3.28
N PHE A 690 -3.53 -65.30 3.68
CA PHE A 690 -3.39 -64.87 5.08
C PHE A 690 -4.51 -63.91 5.49
N ASP A 691 -4.59 -63.62 6.79
CA ASP A 691 -5.63 -62.75 7.34
C ASP A 691 -5.44 -61.30 6.83
N PRO A 692 -6.45 -60.68 6.18
CA PRO A 692 -6.37 -59.34 5.63
C PRO A 692 -5.92 -58.26 6.62
N LYS A 693 -6.11 -58.47 7.94
CA LYS A 693 -5.65 -57.51 8.96
C LYS A 693 -4.14 -57.26 8.94
N TYR A 694 -3.36 -58.17 8.34
CA TYR A 694 -1.91 -58.03 8.20
C TYR A 694 -1.47 -57.42 6.86
N ALA A 695 -2.39 -57.01 5.98
CA ALA A 695 -2.09 -56.55 4.62
C ALA A 695 -1.13 -55.35 4.57
N GLU A 696 -1.14 -54.44 5.56
CA GLU A 696 -0.15 -53.36 5.66
C GLU A 696 1.16 -53.82 6.33
N GLN A 697 1.06 -54.65 7.38
CA GLN A 697 2.20 -55.07 8.18
C GLN A 697 3.21 -55.91 7.41
N ILE A 698 2.78 -56.70 6.42
CA ILE A 698 3.70 -57.53 5.62
C ILE A 698 4.68 -56.72 4.76
N PHE A 699 4.40 -55.43 4.51
CA PHE A 699 5.29 -54.55 3.76
C PHE A 699 6.27 -53.79 4.68
N GLU A 700 6.20 -53.98 6.00
CA GLU A 700 7.18 -53.44 6.92
C GLU A 700 8.45 -54.31 6.97
N PRO A 701 9.65 -53.72 7.09
CA PRO A 701 10.90 -54.47 7.13
C PRO A 701 10.94 -55.49 8.27
N PHE A 702 11.46 -56.70 7.99
CA PHE A 702 11.66 -57.80 8.94
C PHE A 702 10.38 -58.41 9.54
N GLN A 703 9.20 -58.08 9.01
CA GLN A 703 7.94 -58.70 9.45
C GLN A 703 7.69 -60.04 8.74
N ARG A 704 7.21 -61.04 9.49
CA ARG A 704 6.85 -62.37 9.00
C ARG A 704 5.59 -62.87 9.70
N LEU A 705 4.68 -63.48 8.94
CA LEU A 705 3.45 -64.09 9.48
C LEU A 705 3.62 -65.56 9.88
N HIS A 706 4.66 -66.23 9.39
CA HIS A 706 4.96 -67.64 9.68
C HIS A 706 6.31 -67.79 10.37
N GLY A 707 6.44 -68.83 11.19
CA GLY A 707 7.63 -69.14 11.96
C GLY A 707 8.85 -69.44 11.07
N PRO A 708 10.08 -69.22 11.55
CA PRO A 708 11.29 -69.46 10.77
C PRO A 708 11.48 -70.91 10.31
N ASP A 709 10.89 -71.87 11.02
CA ASP A 709 10.99 -73.31 10.73
C ASP A 709 9.97 -73.78 9.68
N GLU A 710 9.00 -72.94 9.31
CA GLU A 710 7.93 -73.28 8.36
C GLU A 710 8.23 -72.76 6.94
N TYR A 711 8.93 -71.62 6.81
CA TYR A 711 9.14 -70.93 5.53
C TYR A 711 10.41 -70.03 5.49
N GLU A 712 11.33 -70.24 4.52
CA GLU A 712 12.63 -69.52 4.40
C GLU A 712 12.57 -68.07 3.84
N GLY A 713 13.31 -67.10 4.40
CA GLY A 713 13.53 -65.76 3.78
C GLY A 713 13.33 -64.54 4.69
N SER A 714 14.24 -63.57 4.65
CA SER A 714 14.43 -62.46 5.61
C SER A 714 13.24 -61.59 6.05
N GLY A 715 12.12 -61.57 5.31
CA GLY A 715 10.98 -60.70 5.61
C GLY A 715 11.15 -59.25 5.12
N ILE A 716 12.12 -58.99 4.25
CA ILE A 716 12.40 -57.64 3.72
C ILE A 716 11.97 -57.48 2.26
N GLY A 717 11.76 -58.57 1.53
CA GLY A 717 11.49 -58.54 0.08
C GLY A 717 10.26 -57.72 -0.29
N LEU A 718 9.18 -57.77 0.50
CA LEU A 718 7.99 -56.95 0.29
C LEU A 718 8.23 -55.46 0.65
N ALA A 719 9.04 -55.18 1.67
CA ALA A 719 9.44 -53.81 1.99
C ALA A 719 10.31 -53.18 0.89
N ILE A 720 11.17 -53.98 0.25
CA ILE A 720 11.93 -53.60 -0.95
C ILE A 720 10.97 -53.28 -2.10
N CYS A 721 9.95 -54.13 -2.33
CA CYS A 721 8.94 -53.87 -3.35
C CYS A 721 8.20 -52.54 -3.10
N ARG A 722 7.77 -52.28 -1.87
CA ARG A 722 7.12 -51.02 -1.48
C ARG A 722 8.01 -49.81 -1.76
N LYS A 723 9.28 -49.87 -1.35
CA LYS A 723 10.24 -48.77 -1.53
C LYS A 723 10.55 -48.51 -3.01
N ILE A 724 10.71 -49.57 -3.81
CA ILE A 724 10.91 -49.46 -5.26
C ILE A 724 9.68 -48.84 -5.93
N VAL A 725 8.48 -49.35 -5.65
CA VAL A 725 7.24 -48.87 -6.28
C VAL A 725 6.95 -47.40 -5.90
N GLN A 726 7.12 -47.02 -4.63
CA GLN A 726 6.96 -45.64 -4.18
C GLN A 726 7.96 -44.69 -4.85
N ARG A 727 9.21 -45.12 -5.05
CA ARG A 727 10.21 -44.34 -5.80
C ARG A 727 9.79 -44.07 -7.24
N HIS A 728 9.01 -44.98 -7.83
CA HIS A 728 8.46 -44.82 -9.17
C HIS A 728 7.13 -44.04 -9.19
N GLY A 729 6.70 -43.45 -8.06
CA GLY A 729 5.43 -42.74 -7.95
C GLY A 729 4.20 -43.65 -7.88
N GLY A 730 4.40 -44.94 -7.62
CA GLY A 730 3.38 -45.97 -7.57
C GLY A 730 2.89 -46.32 -6.16
N ARG A 731 1.91 -47.21 -6.10
CA ARG A 731 1.39 -47.83 -4.86
C ARG A 731 1.47 -49.34 -4.94
N VAL A 732 1.62 -50.02 -3.81
CA VAL A 732 1.61 -51.48 -3.70
C VAL A 732 0.53 -51.91 -2.72
N GLY A 733 -0.06 -53.07 -2.92
CA GLY A 733 -1.04 -53.66 -2.01
C GLY A 733 -1.22 -55.15 -2.25
N VAL A 734 -2.15 -55.74 -1.50
CA VAL A 734 -2.48 -57.16 -1.57
C VAL A 734 -3.96 -57.36 -1.28
N ASP A 735 -4.58 -58.24 -2.04
CA ASP A 735 -5.92 -58.76 -1.79
C ASP A 735 -5.78 -60.25 -1.45
N THR A 736 -6.11 -60.67 -0.22
CA THR A 736 -5.86 -62.05 0.25
C THR A 736 -7.08 -62.62 0.95
N ILE A 737 -7.27 -63.94 0.83
CA ILE A 737 -8.29 -64.70 1.55
C ILE A 737 -7.62 -65.94 2.15
N PRO A 738 -7.67 -66.15 3.48
CA PRO A 738 -7.12 -67.35 4.10
C PRO A 738 -7.60 -68.65 3.43
N GLY A 739 -6.66 -69.52 3.07
CA GLY A 739 -6.90 -70.81 2.42
C GLY A 739 -7.18 -70.76 0.91
N SER A 740 -7.31 -69.56 0.31
CA SER A 740 -7.71 -69.39 -1.10
C SER A 740 -6.65 -68.72 -1.98
N GLY A 741 -5.56 -68.21 -1.40
CA GLY A 741 -4.46 -67.55 -2.11
C GLY A 741 -4.41 -66.03 -1.90
N SER A 742 -3.47 -65.36 -2.56
CA SER A 742 -3.30 -63.90 -2.49
C SER A 742 -3.07 -63.29 -3.87
N THR A 743 -3.47 -62.04 -4.05
CA THR A 743 -3.19 -61.23 -5.23
C THR A 743 -2.42 -59.99 -4.80
N PHE A 744 -1.12 -59.99 -5.03
CA PHE A 744 -0.27 -58.82 -4.82
C PHE A 744 -0.33 -57.92 -6.04
N TRP A 745 -0.46 -56.61 -5.83
CA TRP A 745 -0.56 -55.66 -6.93
C TRP A 745 0.29 -54.41 -6.70
N PHE A 746 0.72 -53.79 -7.79
CA PHE A 746 1.36 -52.47 -7.76
C PHE A 746 0.93 -51.59 -8.94
N THR A 747 1.00 -50.28 -8.78
CA THR A 747 0.72 -49.29 -9.83
C THR A 747 2.00 -48.57 -10.25
N LEU A 748 2.06 -48.14 -11.51
CA LEU A 748 3.13 -47.30 -12.05
C LEU A 748 2.53 -46.19 -12.94
N PRO A 749 3.21 -45.05 -13.09
CA PRO A 749 2.86 -44.07 -14.13
C PRO A 749 3.10 -44.69 -15.51
N ILE A 750 2.02 -45.05 -16.20
CA ILE A 750 2.09 -45.58 -17.56
C ILE A 750 2.37 -44.43 -18.52
N ALA A 751 3.25 -44.67 -19.51
CA ALA A 751 3.41 -43.74 -20.61
C ALA A 751 2.11 -43.76 -21.44
N ALA A 752 1.44 -42.61 -21.56
CA ALA A 752 0.24 -42.50 -22.38
C ALA A 752 0.51 -43.10 -23.77
N ASP A 753 -0.37 -44.00 -24.19
CA ASP A 753 -0.33 -44.60 -25.52
C ASP A 753 -0.46 -43.48 -26.57
N PRO A 754 0.51 -43.29 -27.48
CA PRO A 754 0.42 -42.28 -28.54
C PRO A 754 -0.77 -42.51 -29.49
N SER A 755 -1.44 -43.66 -29.40
CA SER A 755 -2.53 -44.04 -30.31
C SER A 755 -3.96 -43.79 -29.77
N ALA A 756 -4.11 -43.26 -28.55
CA ALA A 756 -5.42 -42.88 -28.02
C ALA A 756 -5.74 -41.40 -28.33
N GLU A 757 -6.21 -41.11 -29.55
CA GLU A 757 -6.89 -39.84 -29.81
C GLU A 757 -8.16 -39.74 -28.94
N PRO A 758 -8.37 -38.65 -28.18
CA PRO A 758 -9.61 -38.46 -27.45
C PRO A 758 -10.72 -38.18 -28.45
N ASN A 759 -11.62 -39.15 -28.60
CA ASN A 759 -12.86 -39.05 -29.36
C ASN A 759 -13.66 -37.82 -28.87
N ARG A 760 -13.56 -36.69 -29.57
CA ARG A 760 -14.38 -35.50 -29.33
C ARG A 760 -15.77 -35.79 -29.88
N GLY A 761 -16.65 -36.29 -29.01
CA GLY A 761 -18.07 -36.40 -29.29
C GLY A 761 -18.71 -35.03 -29.48
N SER A 762 -19.31 -34.86 -30.65
CA SER A 762 -20.28 -33.83 -31.05
C SER A 762 -21.59 -33.89 -30.27
#